data_AF-A0A1W9SX27-F1
#
_entry.id   AF-A0A1W9SX27-F1
#
_cell.length_a   1.000
_cell.length_b   1.000
_cell.length_c   1.000
_cell.angle_alpha   90.00
_cell.angle_beta   90.00
_cell.angle_gamma   90.00
#
_symmetry.space_group_name_H-M   'P 1'
#
loop_
_entity.id
_entity.type
_entity.pdbx_description
1 polymer ?
#
loop_
_entity_poly.entity_id
_entity_poly.type
_entity_poly.pdbx_seq_one_letter_code
_entity_poly.pdbx_strand_id
1 'polypeptide(L)'
;MDEKTIANILRGDSKVLEDIRNNLPLFIKFLDLVNTIDALPEINQSASRENRSLYQTVSMGLAMEDLKHYFSNFFGRPVKPEGKKSPFSLRFNSSAEFLGGIQINQALFIKKLKHGEFYGSLWPWQRKDKNITIHLGFSSASMPDEDYVKLELAVRKSLAQRVLRKIDSNIGGRIHGVSLPSFLQMAEMEKTTGTLTIQTQTNTGYLYLLDGRLIDAETDKFQGQNAAYTIISWDKPLIEIDSVCLKTKRQITLPLMSILMEGMRLKDENRIPGDGPGDSDIEISTQKVQTISTAYSDIEITTQQVQKINAAARPQDSAGRQKASEAPSRKKPSAKRDGKPEKSATGSKKSKIRIRKTISGTGQRPEPGTKGKPSAEKKKKGQPVSWGVWILIIIFAAGLLTWQFGIRPLRIKKEYLNTLAEMKNLPTLEEKVILLQFYINTHFQGPYIQEANERLKKVYRLIEDRDYDNMLLDIQLLVSSDYIEDATAIYHKFIKKHPGSSHVIEIQHMIARLPAIVETQEYRALSRLEQHTPEERLAAWHNFLSRYPEGQYSSDVKKMITDLHDEKFHTLQNQIALNRQEKKWTEAVLLCKNFLINSKDSPRTEQVKKMIHDLKHEKDLANLEKSIARAGNNPEVLKLAYIDFLAAHPDSTEKNKIQNQLIKLEKQIIQDKNWQETLTYCQNSRIEISSRISRLKKFLRDNPPLPSMDKAKSLLAQLETKQQTLTKKVRTDQKKKLITWQQEREAQERHALQILEKQIVAKLDKSGGRFITRNDGTVTDTDSGLMWCVADSHLVLGSRCMTFDAALRYVSRLSTGNYRDWRLPSPGELAGLYKSRPYYPASGAKWYWTSEFSTSSWNISNNVIIFYPNIKDYYKKQAVDQNQCGAVHAVRP
;
A
#
# COMPACT_ATOMS: atom_id res chain seq x y z
N MET A 1 -4.36 12.14 34.65
CA MET A 1 -3.30 13.16 34.73
C MET A 1 -2.15 12.62 35.55
N ASP A 2 -0.90 12.89 35.18
CA ASP A 2 0.28 12.47 35.94
C ASP A 2 0.54 13.42 37.13
N GLU A 3 1.19 12.91 38.17
CA GLU A 3 1.40 13.63 39.44
C GLU A 3 2.20 14.93 39.24
N LYS A 4 3.18 14.93 38.32
CA LYS A 4 4.01 16.10 38.03
C LYS A 4 3.20 17.25 37.44
N THR A 5 2.29 16.95 36.52
CA THR A 5 1.38 17.97 35.95
C THR A 5 0.45 18.55 37.02
N ILE A 6 -0.10 17.72 37.92
CA ILE A 6 -0.93 18.20 39.02
C ILE A 6 -0.12 19.10 39.96
N ALA A 7 1.07 18.67 40.37
CA ALA A 7 1.95 19.46 41.23
C ALA A 7 2.35 20.81 40.59
N ASN A 8 2.51 20.85 39.27
CA ASN A 8 2.80 22.08 38.52
C ASN A 8 1.61 23.05 38.47
N ILE A 9 0.38 22.53 38.31
CA ILE A 9 -0.84 23.35 38.35
C ILE A 9 -1.02 23.98 39.74
N LEU A 10 -0.71 23.22 40.79
CA LEU A 10 -0.85 23.64 42.18
C LEU A 10 0.34 24.47 42.70
N ARG A 11 1.13 25.10 41.82
CA ARG A 11 2.21 26.01 42.23
C ARG A 11 1.62 27.29 42.83
N GLY A 12 2.17 27.70 43.97
CA GLY A 12 1.81 28.92 44.68
C GLY A 12 2.38 28.91 46.10
N ASP A 13 2.35 30.06 46.76
CA ASP A 13 2.97 30.27 48.07
C ASP A 13 1.97 30.16 49.23
N SER A 14 0.69 29.85 48.95
CA SER A 14 -0.29 29.68 50.01
C SER A 14 -0.10 28.37 50.76
N LYS A 15 -0.27 28.45 52.10
CA LYS A 15 -0.24 27.29 53.00
C LYS A 15 -1.26 26.22 52.63
N VAL A 16 -2.36 26.61 51.97
CA VAL A 16 -3.41 25.69 51.49
C VAL A 16 -2.91 24.87 50.30
N LEU A 17 -2.32 25.49 49.28
CA LEU A 17 -1.75 24.75 48.14
C LEU A 17 -0.53 23.93 48.53
N GLU A 18 0.29 24.42 49.46
CA GLU A 18 1.37 23.63 50.06
C GLU A 18 0.83 22.38 50.76
N ASP A 19 -0.23 22.50 51.57
CA ASP A 19 -0.86 21.38 52.25
C ASP A 19 -1.48 20.36 51.27
N ILE A 20 -2.11 20.82 50.19
CA ILE A 20 -2.64 19.93 49.13
C ILE A 20 -1.49 19.24 48.38
N ARG A 21 -0.38 19.93 48.08
CA ARG A 21 0.81 19.32 47.45
C ARG A 21 1.49 18.30 48.35
N ASN A 22 1.59 18.57 49.66
CA ASN A 22 2.12 17.61 50.62
C ASN A 22 1.22 16.38 50.76
N ASN A 23 -0.07 16.52 50.47
CA ASN A 23 -1.06 15.45 50.44
C ASN A 23 -1.52 15.10 49.01
N LEU A 24 -0.63 15.22 48.02
CA LEU A 24 -0.98 15.02 46.61
C LEU A 24 -1.67 13.68 46.30
N PRO A 25 -1.29 12.53 46.92
CA PRO A 25 -2.00 11.27 46.72
C PRO A 25 -3.48 11.33 47.15
N LEU A 26 -3.82 12.12 48.16
CA LEU A 26 -5.21 12.32 48.59
C LEU A 26 -5.97 13.18 47.56
N PHE A 27 -5.35 14.20 47.00
CA PHE A 27 -5.96 15.01 45.95
C PHE A 27 -6.18 14.20 44.66
N ILE A 28 -5.26 13.31 44.30
CA ILE A 28 -5.43 12.40 43.17
C ILE A 28 -6.64 11.49 43.39
N LYS A 29 -6.79 10.90 44.59
CA LYS A 29 -7.98 10.09 44.92
C LYS A 29 -9.29 10.90 44.84
N PHE A 30 -9.24 12.19 45.18
CA PHE A 30 -10.38 13.09 44.99
C PHE A 30 -10.71 13.28 43.50
N LEU A 31 -9.70 13.50 42.65
CA LEU A 31 -9.87 13.58 41.19
C LEU A 31 -10.42 12.28 40.60
N ASP A 32 -9.98 11.12 41.12
CA ASP A 32 -10.49 9.81 40.70
C ASP A 32 -11.97 9.63 41.07
N LEU A 33 -12.39 10.09 42.25
CA LEU A 33 -13.81 10.12 42.63
C LEU A 33 -14.62 10.98 41.67
N VAL A 34 -14.14 12.19 41.35
CA VAL A 34 -14.80 13.09 40.39
C VAL A 34 -14.94 12.42 39.02
N ASN A 35 -13.85 11.81 38.51
CA ASN A 35 -13.85 11.10 37.22
C ASN A 35 -14.78 9.88 37.23
N THR A 36 -14.88 9.17 38.35
CA THR A 36 -15.73 7.99 38.51
C THR A 36 -17.20 8.39 38.48
N ILE A 37 -17.59 9.42 39.24
CA ILE A 37 -18.96 9.95 39.21
C ILE A 37 -19.29 10.45 37.82
N ASP A 38 -18.44 11.26 37.20
CA ASP A 38 -18.66 11.79 35.85
C ASP A 38 -18.69 10.70 34.75
N ALA A 39 -18.33 9.46 35.06
CA ALA A 39 -18.41 8.33 34.15
C ALA A 39 -19.73 7.55 34.23
N LEU A 40 -20.54 7.77 35.27
CA LEU A 40 -21.77 7.01 35.48
C LEU A 40 -22.82 7.38 34.41
N PRO A 41 -23.47 6.40 33.76
CA PRO A 41 -24.41 6.66 32.67
C PRO A 41 -25.66 7.44 33.10
N GLU A 42 -25.99 7.45 34.39
CA GLU A 42 -27.12 8.15 34.98
C GLU A 42 -26.86 9.63 35.28
N ILE A 43 -25.67 10.16 34.93
CA ILE A 43 -25.29 11.56 35.19
C ILE A 43 -25.66 12.46 34.03
N ASN A 44 -26.38 13.55 34.33
CA ASN A 44 -26.74 14.57 33.34
C ASN A 44 -25.85 15.82 33.45
N GLN A 45 -24.91 15.95 32.51
CA GLN A 45 -23.96 17.08 32.47
C GLN A 45 -24.61 18.41 32.02
N SER A 46 -25.81 18.39 31.42
CA SER A 46 -26.44 19.59 30.84
C SER A 46 -27.19 20.49 31.86
N ALA A 47 -27.28 20.06 33.11
CA ALA A 47 -28.19 20.65 34.10
C ALA A 47 -27.58 21.76 34.98
N SER A 48 -26.26 21.94 35.02
CA SER A 48 -25.60 22.92 35.90
C SER A 48 -25.14 24.14 35.13
N ARG A 49 -25.81 25.29 35.31
CA ARG A 49 -25.46 26.55 34.65
C ARG A 49 -24.43 27.40 35.40
N GLU A 50 -24.17 27.09 36.68
CA GLU A 50 -23.13 27.73 37.51
C GLU A 50 -22.67 26.72 38.57
N ASN A 51 -21.38 26.34 38.57
CA ASN A 51 -20.85 25.39 39.52
C ASN A 51 -20.44 26.12 40.80
N ARG A 52 -21.13 25.82 41.91
CA ARG A 52 -20.75 26.34 43.23
C ARG A 52 -19.59 25.56 43.83
N SER A 53 -19.38 24.31 43.41
CA SER A 53 -18.30 23.43 43.90
C SER A 53 -17.29 23.14 42.78
N LEU A 54 -16.10 22.61 43.13
CA LEU A 54 -15.09 22.21 42.13
C LEU A 54 -15.66 21.26 41.06
N TYR A 55 -16.61 20.41 41.45
CA TYR A 55 -17.42 19.60 40.56
C TYR A 55 -18.88 19.54 41.06
N GLN A 56 -19.83 19.78 40.17
CA GLN A 56 -21.27 19.75 40.46
C GLN A 56 -22.02 19.10 39.31
N THR A 57 -22.91 18.15 39.63
CA THR A 57 -23.71 17.45 38.61
C THR A 57 -25.05 16.95 39.19
N VAL A 58 -25.92 16.40 38.34
CA VAL A 58 -27.18 15.78 38.76
C VAL A 58 -27.20 14.32 38.33
N SER A 59 -27.40 13.43 39.30
CA SER A 59 -27.72 12.03 39.03
C SER A 59 -29.23 11.87 38.84
N MET A 60 -29.63 11.20 37.77
CA MET A 60 -31.03 10.90 37.44
C MET A 60 -31.25 9.39 37.53
N GLY A 61 -31.73 8.89 38.67
CA GLY A 61 -32.16 7.50 38.81
C GLY A 61 -31.30 6.61 39.72
N LEU A 62 -30.09 7.03 40.12
CA LEU A 62 -29.32 6.29 41.12
C LEU A 62 -29.91 6.47 42.52
N ALA A 63 -29.94 5.39 43.28
CA ALA A 63 -30.37 5.46 44.67
C ALA A 63 -29.32 6.20 45.50
N MET A 64 -29.79 6.88 46.56
CA MET A 64 -28.91 7.62 47.47
C MET A 64 -27.85 6.71 48.12
N GLU A 65 -28.17 5.44 48.37
CA GLU A 65 -27.24 4.48 48.98
C GLU A 65 -26.06 4.13 48.07
N ASP A 66 -26.30 4.02 46.76
CA ASP A 66 -25.25 3.75 45.78
C ASP A 66 -24.26 4.93 45.69
N LEU A 67 -24.79 6.16 45.68
CA LEU A 67 -23.97 7.38 45.71
C LEU A 67 -23.17 7.50 47.02
N LYS A 68 -23.77 7.14 48.17
CA LYS A 68 -23.05 7.08 49.45
C LYS A 68 -21.90 6.09 49.41
N HIS A 69 -22.03 4.97 48.69
CA HIS A 69 -20.95 3.99 48.54
C HIS A 69 -19.73 4.59 47.82
N TYR A 70 -19.94 5.27 46.68
CA TYR A 70 -18.85 5.96 45.97
C TYR A 70 -18.16 7.03 46.85
N PHE A 71 -18.93 7.80 47.61
CA PHE A 71 -18.40 8.83 48.51
C PHE A 71 -17.62 8.22 49.68
N SER A 72 -18.12 7.12 50.24
CA SER A 72 -17.52 6.45 51.40
C SER A 72 -16.12 5.92 51.12
N ASN A 73 -15.82 5.56 49.87
CA ASN A 73 -14.49 5.10 49.45
C ASN A 73 -13.40 6.18 49.63
N PHE A 74 -13.76 7.46 49.48
CA PHE A 74 -12.83 8.58 49.68
C PHE A 74 -12.99 9.24 51.05
N PHE A 75 -14.22 9.61 51.41
CA PHE A 75 -14.52 10.41 52.61
C PHE A 75 -14.68 9.56 53.88
N GLY A 76 -15.04 8.28 53.76
CA GLY A 76 -15.50 7.47 54.88
C GLY A 76 -16.97 7.73 55.25
N ARG A 77 -17.33 7.50 56.52
CA ARG A 77 -18.72 7.66 56.98
C ARG A 77 -19.19 9.13 56.87
N PRO A 78 -20.46 9.38 56.54
CA PRO A 78 -20.99 10.74 56.46
C PRO A 78 -20.95 11.43 57.82
N VAL A 79 -20.43 12.65 57.86
CA VAL A 79 -20.42 13.50 59.07
C VAL A 79 -21.83 13.95 59.43
N LYS A 80 -22.68 14.11 58.40
CA LYS A 80 -24.13 14.21 58.55
C LYS A 80 -24.81 13.19 57.62
N PRO A 81 -25.42 12.14 58.16
CA PRO A 81 -26.25 11.25 57.35
C PRO A 81 -27.57 11.91 56.95
N GLU A 82 -28.17 11.38 55.89
CA GLU A 82 -29.52 11.72 55.46
C GLU A 82 -30.54 11.41 56.56
N GLY A 83 -31.58 12.24 56.68
CA GLY A 83 -32.68 12.08 57.64
C GLY A 83 -32.36 12.52 59.07
N LYS A 84 -31.09 12.79 59.40
CA LYS A 84 -30.69 13.28 60.73
C LYS A 84 -30.48 14.80 60.73
N LYS A 85 -30.78 15.44 61.87
CA LYS A 85 -30.49 16.87 62.10
C LYS A 85 -28.97 17.10 62.08
N SER A 86 -28.55 18.26 61.57
CA SER A 86 -27.14 18.63 61.53
C SER A 86 -26.57 18.74 62.97
N PRO A 87 -25.47 18.04 63.30
CA PRO A 87 -24.76 18.21 64.55
C PRO A 87 -24.41 19.68 64.81
N PHE A 88 -24.44 20.12 66.06
CA PHE A 88 -24.11 21.51 66.43
C PHE A 88 -22.72 21.93 65.94
N SER A 89 -21.76 20.99 65.94
CA SER A 89 -20.39 21.21 65.47
C SER A 89 -20.28 21.57 63.97
N LEU A 90 -21.29 21.26 63.15
CA LEU A 90 -21.30 21.62 61.73
C LEU A 90 -21.84 23.02 61.46
N ARG A 91 -22.42 23.72 62.45
CA ARG A 91 -22.94 25.08 62.26
C ARG A 91 -21.85 26.11 61.92
N PHE A 92 -20.62 25.84 62.31
CA PHE A 92 -19.47 26.72 62.11
C PHE A 92 -18.39 26.07 61.22
N ASN A 93 -18.78 25.05 60.45
CA ASN A 93 -17.87 24.34 59.56
C ASN A 93 -17.83 25.04 58.19
N SER A 94 -16.63 25.24 57.66
CA SER A 94 -16.41 25.99 56.42
C SER A 94 -17.05 25.34 55.20
N SER A 95 -17.13 24.01 55.13
CA SER A 95 -17.85 23.33 54.03
C SER A 95 -19.36 23.51 54.12
N ALA A 96 -19.92 23.45 55.34
CA ALA A 96 -21.35 23.66 55.55
C ALA A 96 -21.77 25.11 55.27
N GLU A 97 -20.95 26.08 55.63
CA GLU A 97 -21.16 27.50 55.33
C GLU A 97 -21.07 27.78 53.83
N PHE A 98 -20.03 27.25 53.17
CA PHE A 98 -19.84 27.37 51.72
C PHE A 98 -21.03 26.82 50.91
N LEU A 99 -21.66 25.74 51.40
CA LEU A 99 -22.84 25.14 50.80
C LEU A 99 -24.16 25.88 51.11
N GLY A 100 -24.12 26.94 51.93
CA GLY A 100 -25.31 27.69 52.36
C GLY A 100 -26.16 26.97 53.40
N GLY A 101 -25.54 26.06 54.17
CA GLY A 101 -26.19 25.19 55.16
C GLY A 101 -26.62 23.84 54.59
N ILE A 102 -26.88 22.87 55.49
CA ILE A 102 -27.23 21.49 55.11
C ILE A 102 -28.59 21.09 55.69
N GLN A 103 -29.52 20.72 54.81
CA GLN A 103 -30.88 20.31 55.16
C GLN A 103 -30.96 18.89 55.71
N ILE A 104 -32.06 18.55 56.38
CA ILE A 104 -32.25 17.23 57.04
C ILE A 104 -32.15 16.07 56.05
N ASN A 105 -32.67 16.22 54.84
CA ASN A 105 -32.65 15.21 53.78
C ASN A 105 -31.32 15.13 53.00
N GLN A 106 -30.34 15.99 53.28
CA GLN A 106 -29.05 15.99 52.58
C GLN A 106 -28.01 15.16 53.33
N ALA A 107 -27.07 14.55 52.62
CA ALA A 107 -25.89 13.94 53.24
C ALA A 107 -24.66 14.85 53.07
N LEU A 108 -23.81 14.93 54.11
CA LEU A 108 -22.53 15.65 54.05
C LEU A 108 -21.38 14.74 54.50
N PHE A 109 -20.33 14.75 53.69
CA PHE A 109 -19.07 14.06 53.87
C PHE A 109 -17.94 15.08 53.92
N ILE A 110 -16.98 14.88 54.83
CA ILE A 110 -15.84 15.79 55.01
C ILE A 110 -14.58 14.96 55.23
N LYS A 111 -13.50 15.32 54.53
CA LYS A 111 -12.15 14.80 54.75
C LYS A 111 -11.21 15.96 55.04
N LYS A 112 -10.73 16.04 56.28
CA LYS A 112 -9.93 17.18 56.76
C LYS A 112 -8.46 17.10 56.31
N LEU A 113 -7.90 18.26 56.00
CA LEU A 113 -6.46 18.56 55.91
C LEU A 113 -6.09 19.57 57.00
N LYS A 114 -4.81 19.98 57.07
CA LYS A 114 -4.31 20.92 58.08
C LYS A 114 -4.82 22.34 57.84
N HIS A 115 -4.94 22.76 56.59
CA HIS A 115 -5.35 24.11 56.18
C HIS A 115 -6.60 24.14 55.30
N GLY A 116 -7.45 23.11 55.36
CA GLY A 116 -8.73 23.06 54.66
C GLY A 116 -9.35 21.68 54.72
N GLU A 117 -10.40 21.46 53.94
CA GLU A 117 -11.11 20.17 53.91
C GLU A 117 -11.75 19.92 52.55
N PHE A 118 -11.67 18.67 52.08
CA PHE A 118 -12.51 18.21 50.98
C PHE A 118 -13.91 17.95 51.51
N TYR A 119 -14.92 18.33 50.73
CA TYR A 119 -16.30 18.03 51.05
C TYR A 119 -17.02 17.35 49.89
N GLY A 120 -18.02 16.56 50.27
CA GLY A 120 -18.95 15.93 49.36
C GLY A 120 -20.37 16.03 49.90
N SER A 121 -21.32 16.49 49.11
CA SER A 121 -22.72 16.57 49.52
C SER A 121 -23.69 16.04 48.47
N LEU A 122 -24.73 15.36 48.95
CA LEU A 122 -25.78 14.73 48.14
C LEU A 122 -27.12 15.37 48.47
N TRP A 123 -27.75 15.99 47.47
CA TRP A 123 -28.94 16.83 47.63
C TRP A 123 -30.12 16.24 46.86
N PRO A 124 -31.00 15.46 47.49
CA PRO A 124 -32.16 14.88 46.82
C PRO A 124 -33.20 15.96 46.53
N TRP A 125 -33.79 15.91 45.33
CA TRP A 125 -34.82 16.86 44.92
C TRP A 125 -36.17 16.55 45.57
N GLN A 126 -36.88 17.57 46.05
CA GLN A 126 -38.13 17.37 46.81
C GLN A 126 -39.29 16.76 45.99
N ARG A 127 -39.39 17.05 44.69
CA ARG A 127 -40.49 16.55 43.81
C ARG A 127 -40.10 15.35 42.94
N LYS A 128 -38.81 15.05 42.86
CA LYS A 128 -38.22 13.96 42.05
C LYS A 128 -37.13 13.32 42.89
N ASP A 129 -37.53 12.52 43.86
CA ASP A 129 -36.65 11.86 44.85
C ASP A 129 -35.48 11.05 44.23
N LYS A 130 -35.65 10.56 43.00
CA LYS A 130 -34.60 9.90 42.21
C LYS A 130 -33.56 10.84 41.59
N ASN A 131 -33.77 12.16 41.65
CA ASN A 131 -32.79 13.14 41.20
C ASN A 131 -32.00 13.66 42.39
N ILE A 132 -30.68 13.52 42.34
CA ILE A 132 -29.78 13.92 43.42
C ILE A 132 -28.72 14.84 42.84
N THR A 133 -28.67 16.09 43.31
CA THR A 133 -27.56 17.00 42.99
C THR A 133 -26.35 16.59 43.81
N ILE A 134 -25.21 16.45 43.13
CA ILE A 134 -23.95 16.02 43.69
C ILE A 134 -23.01 17.23 43.73
N HIS A 135 -22.46 17.52 44.91
CA HIS A 135 -21.46 18.55 45.13
C HIS A 135 -20.15 17.91 45.60
N LEU A 136 -19.05 18.17 44.90
CA LEU A 136 -17.70 17.79 45.32
C LEU A 136 -16.79 19.02 45.27
N GLY A 137 -16.12 19.32 46.36
CA GLY A 137 -15.27 20.52 46.42
C GLY A 137 -14.26 20.51 47.54
N PHE A 138 -13.60 21.65 47.68
CA PHE A 138 -12.67 21.94 48.75
C PHE A 138 -13.09 23.23 49.44
N SER A 139 -12.91 23.32 50.75
CA SER A 139 -13.22 24.53 51.51
C SER A 139 -12.07 24.85 52.46
N SER A 140 -11.69 26.13 52.51
CA SER A 140 -10.72 26.66 53.47
C SER A 140 -11.03 28.13 53.71
N ALA A 141 -10.99 28.54 54.98
CA ALA A 141 -11.24 29.93 55.38
C ALA A 141 -10.13 30.91 54.94
N SER A 142 -8.98 30.40 54.48
CA SER A 142 -7.79 31.20 54.17
C SER A 142 -7.30 31.04 52.73
N MET A 143 -8.13 30.49 51.83
CA MET A 143 -7.75 30.27 50.43
C MET A 143 -8.15 31.49 49.57
N PRO A 144 -7.20 32.11 48.85
CA PRO A 144 -7.51 33.14 47.85
C PRO A 144 -8.25 32.57 46.65
N ASP A 145 -9.11 33.38 46.01
CA ASP A 145 -9.85 32.99 44.80
C ASP A 145 -8.92 32.48 43.68
N GLU A 146 -7.76 33.11 43.51
CA GLU A 146 -6.75 32.71 42.50
C GLU A 146 -6.22 31.30 42.71
N ASP A 147 -6.07 30.86 43.96
CA ASP A 147 -5.61 29.51 44.28
C ASP A 147 -6.74 28.49 44.15
N TYR A 148 -7.99 28.90 44.43
CA TYR A 148 -9.16 28.08 44.18
C TYR A 148 -9.34 27.79 42.69
N VAL A 149 -9.10 28.78 41.82
CA VAL A 149 -9.11 28.60 40.35
C VAL A 149 -8.10 27.55 39.89
N LYS A 150 -6.95 27.39 40.57
CA LYS A 150 -5.98 26.32 40.25
C LYS A 150 -6.53 24.93 40.58
N LEU A 151 -7.31 24.78 41.64
CA LEU A 151 -8.01 23.54 41.95
C LEU A 151 -9.09 23.25 40.90
N GLU A 152 -9.85 24.26 40.48
CA GLU A 152 -10.81 24.12 39.38
C GLU A 152 -10.12 23.69 38.08
N LEU A 153 -8.98 24.30 37.76
CA LEU A 153 -8.17 23.97 36.59
C LEU A 153 -7.69 22.52 36.63
N ALA A 154 -7.25 22.04 37.80
CA ALA A 154 -6.82 20.65 37.98
C ALA A 154 -7.98 19.67 37.76
N VAL A 155 -9.18 19.96 38.29
CA VAL A 155 -10.39 19.14 38.08
C VAL A 155 -10.81 19.15 36.60
N ARG A 156 -10.87 20.32 35.97
CA ARG A 156 -11.23 20.47 34.54
C ARG A 156 -10.27 19.74 33.63
N LYS A 157 -8.95 19.88 33.84
CA LYS A 157 -7.93 19.15 33.06
C LYS A 157 -8.02 17.64 33.25
N SER A 158 -8.31 17.18 34.47
CA SER A 158 -8.50 15.75 34.75
C SER A 158 -9.69 15.17 33.96
N LEU A 159 -10.83 15.86 33.98
CA LEU A 159 -12.04 15.48 33.22
C LEU A 159 -11.79 15.52 31.70
N ALA A 160 -11.15 16.58 31.20
CA ALA A 160 -10.83 16.73 29.78
C ALA A 160 -9.89 15.62 29.27
N GLN A 161 -8.84 15.28 30.03
CA GLN A 161 -7.95 14.18 29.66
C GLN A 161 -8.65 12.82 29.60
N ARG A 162 -9.64 12.58 30.47
CA ARG A 162 -10.45 11.35 30.43
C ARG A 162 -11.31 11.28 29.16
N VAL A 163 -11.93 12.41 28.78
CA VAL A 163 -12.70 12.52 27.53
C VAL A 163 -11.78 12.36 26.32
N LEU A 164 -10.62 13.01 26.31
CA LEU A 164 -9.62 12.88 25.24
C LEU A 164 -9.08 11.45 25.11
N ARG A 165 -8.81 10.74 26.22
CA ARG A 165 -8.42 9.32 26.17
C ARG A 165 -9.52 8.41 25.61
N LYS A 166 -10.81 8.77 25.77
CA LYS A 166 -11.92 8.09 25.10
C LYS A 166 -12.00 8.46 23.61
N ILE A 167 -11.68 9.71 23.26
CA ILE A 167 -11.66 10.23 21.89
C ILE A 167 -10.40 9.82 21.12
N ASP A 168 -9.31 9.41 21.77
CA ASP A 168 -8.13 8.83 21.09
C ASP A 168 -8.39 7.41 20.53
N SER A 169 -9.62 6.89 20.69
CA SER A 169 -10.16 5.80 19.87
C SER A 169 -10.86 6.27 18.59
N ASN A 170 -11.05 7.57 18.40
CA ASN A 170 -11.58 8.24 17.21
C ASN A 170 -11.24 9.75 17.20
N ILE A 171 -10.07 10.09 16.64
CA ILE A 171 -9.69 11.42 16.09
C ILE A 171 -9.35 12.50 17.14
N GLY A 172 -8.06 12.71 17.40
CA GLY A 172 -7.52 13.80 18.24
C GLY A 172 -6.74 14.88 17.48
N GLY A 173 -7.23 16.13 17.57
CA GLY A 173 -6.43 17.29 17.99
C GLY A 173 -5.31 17.85 17.09
N ARG A 174 -5.62 18.27 15.86
CA ARG A 174 -4.92 19.32 15.07
C ARG A 174 -5.71 19.56 13.79
N ILE A 175 -6.32 20.73 13.61
CA ILE A 175 -7.05 21.03 12.37
C ILE A 175 -6.06 21.67 11.39
N HIS A 176 -5.47 20.84 10.53
CA HIS A 176 -4.76 21.32 9.34
C HIS A 176 -5.75 21.46 8.17
N GLY A 177 -5.77 22.62 7.50
CA GLY A 177 -6.48 22.82 6.23
C GLY A 177 -7.81 23.58 6.27
N VAL A 178 -8.20 24.19 7.40
CA VAL A 178 -9.37 25.10 7.48
C VAL A 178 -8.88 26.53 7.71
N SER A 179 -9.39 27.49 6.93
CA SER A 179 -9.05 28.91 7.14
C SER A 179 -9.60 29.41 8.48
N LEU A 180 -8.88 30.29 9.17
CA LEU A 180 -9.34 30.88 10.44
C LEU A 180 -10.73 31.54 10.32
N PRO A 181 -11.07 32.28 9.24
CA PRO A 181 -12.43 32.76 9.00
C PRO A 181 -13.49 31.65 8.95
N SER A 182 -13.23 30.56 8.22
CA SER A 182 -14.15 29.42 8.13
C SER A 182 -14.33 28.71 9.46
N PHE A 183 -13.25 28.63 10.25
CA PHE A 183 -13.29 28.05 11.59
C PHE A 183 -14.13 28.90 12.55
N LEU A 184 -13.95 30.23 12.56
CA LEU A 184 -14.75 31.14 13.39
C LEU A 184 -16.24 31.10 13.02
N GLN A 185 -16.58 30.98 11.73
CA GLN A 185 -17.97 30.81 11.28
C GLN A 185 -18.57 29.49 11.76
N MET A 186 -17.80 28.40 11.70
CA MET A 186 -18.22 27.09 12.22
C MET A 186 -18.44 27.16 13.73
N ALA A 187 -17.52 27.79 14.47
CA ALA A 187 -17.63 28.00 15.90
C ALA A 187 -18.86 28.84 16.29
N GLU A 188 -19.25 29.84 15.49
CA GLU A 188 -20.47 30.62 15.70
C GLU A 188 -21.75 29.78 15.52
N MET A 189 -21.77 28.91 14.50
CA MET A 189 -22.90 28.01 14.24
C MET A 189 -23.07 26.93 15.31
N GLU A 190 -21.96 26.36 15.77
CA GLU A 190 -21.90 25.30 16.78
C GLU A 190 -22.03 25.82 18.22
N LYS A 191 -22.09 27.15 18.39
CA LYS A 191 -22.08 27.85 19.69
C LYS A 191 -20.88 27.45 20.55
N THR A 192 -19.74 27.23 19.89
CA THR A 192 -18.51 26.79 20.55
C THR A 192 -18.03 27.85 21.52
N THR A 193 -17.79 27.44 22.76
CA THR A 193 -17.16 28.27 23.79
C THR A 193 -15.74 27.76 24.00
N GLY A 194 -14.76 28.66 24.01
CA GLY A 194 -13.36 28.28 24.13
C GLY A 194 -12.42 29.42 23.82
N THR A 195 -11.13 29.20 24.07
CA THR A 195 -10.06 30.09 23.65
C THR A 195 -9.35 29.45 22.46
N LEU A 196 -9.25 30.19 21.37
CA LEU A 196 -8.44 29.77 20.23
C LEU A 196 -7.06 30.40 20.36
N THR A 197 -6.04 29.55 20.41
CA THR A 197 -4.65 29.97 20.32
C THR A 197 -4.23 29.89 18.86
N ILE A 198 -3.90 31.04 18.30
CA ILE A 198 -3.52 31.21 16.90
C ILE A 198 -2.02 31.48 16.87
N GLN A 199 -1.26 30.59 16.23
CA GLN A 199 0.19 30.70 16.15
C GLN A 199 0.66 30.78 14.70
N THR A 200 1.60 31.69 14.46
CA THR A 200 2.39 31.78 13.22
C THR A 200 3.87 31.60 13.57
N GLN A 201 4.77 31.61 12.59
CA GLN A 201 6.21 31.50 12.86
C GLN A 201 6.75 32.61 13.77
N THR A 202 6.12 33.79 13.78
CA THR A 202 6.63 34.99 14.47
C THR A 202 5.67 35.60 15.49
N ASN A 203 4.36 35.35 15.37
CA ASN A 203 3.34 35.98 16.21
C ASN A 203 2.41 34.95 16.86
N THR A 204 2.01 35.20 18.10
CA THR A 204 0.97 34.44 18.82
C THR A 204 -0.20 35.36 19.16
N GLY A 205 -1.43 34.85 19.02
CA GLY A 205 -2.64 35.60 19.32
C GLY A 205 -3.73 34.70 19.88
N TYR A 206 -4.64 35.29 20.65
CA TYR A 206 -5.72 34.60 21.33
C TYR A 206 -7.07 35.18 20.90
N LEU A 207 -8.03 34.31 20.59
CA LEU A 207 -9.42 34.69 20.30
C LEU A 207 -10.32 34.03 21.33
N TYR A 208 -11.18 34.81 21.98
CA TYR A 208 -12.05 34.32 23.05
C TYR A 208 -13.49 34.19 22.55
N LEU A 209 -14.02 32.96 22.58
CA LEU A 209 -15.36 32.62 22.11
C LEU A 209 -16.27 32.24 23.27
N LEU A 210 -17.49 32.77 23.28
CA LEU A 210 -18.54 32.44 24.26
C LEU A 210 -19.88 32.26 23.54
N ASP A 211 -20.49 31.08 23.68
CA ASP A 211 -21.68 30.65 22.94
C ASP A 211 -21.55 30.90 21.42
N GLY A 212 -20.37 30.65 20.86
CA GLY A 212 -20.03 30.86 19.45
C GLY A 212 -19.74 32.31 19.06
N ARG A 213 -19.88 33.27 19.98
CA ARG A 213 -19.60 34.68 19.70
C ARG A 213 -18.17 35.02 20.06
N LEU A 214 -17.49 35.75 19.17
CA LEU A 214 -16.20 36.38 19.48
C LEU A 214 -16.41 37.55 20.44
N ILE A 215 -15.94 37.38 21.67
CA ILE A 215 -16.17 38.34 22.77
C ILE A 215 -14.95 39.19 23.08
N ASP A 216 -13.74 38.71 22.80
CA ASP A 216 -12.49 39.44 22.98
C ASP A 216 -11.37 38.82 22.12
N ALA A 217 -10.26 39.54 21.94
CA ALA A 217 -9.07 39.07 21.25
C ALA A 217 -7.80 39.76 21.77
N GLU A 218 -6.65 39.07 21.71
CA GLU A 218 -5.38 39.58 22.22
C GLU A 218 -4.19 39.16 21.34
N THR A 219 -3.27 40.08 21.12
CA THR A 219 -1.93 39.85 20.57
C THR A 219 -0.91 40.55 21.46
N ASP A 220 0.39 40.39 21.17
CA ASP A 220 1.44 41.10 21.90
C ASP A 220 1.32 42.64 21.83
N LYS A 221 0.65 43.18 20.80
CA LYS A 221 0.57 44.64 20.53
C LYS A 221 -0.82 45.25 20.67
N PHE A 222 -1.88 44.46 20.50
CA PHE A 222 -3.26 44.95 20.43
C PHE A 222 -4.20 44.08 21.25
N GLN A 223 -5.30 44.67 21.74
CA GLN A 223 -6.40 43.98 22.42
C GLN A 223 -7.75 44.33 21.77
N GLY A 224 -8.79 43.53 22.05
CA GLY A 224 -10.14 43.74 21.57
C GLY A 224 -10.26 43.66 20.04
N GLN A 225 -11.03 44.56 19.44
CA GLN A 225 -11.36 44.50 18.00
C GLN A 225 -10.12 44.57 17.09
N ASN A 226 -9.16 45.43 17.40
CA ASN A 226 -7.94 45.59 16.61
C ASN A 226 -7.05 44.33 16.66
N ALA A 227 -7.04 43.62 17.78
CA ALA A 227 -6.37 42.33 17.88
C ALA A 227 -7.05 41.29 16.99
N ALA A 228 -8.39 41.24 17.01
CA ALA A 228 -9.15 40.32 16.17
C ALA A 228 -8.86 40.54 14.67
N TYR A 229 -8.85 41.79 14.20
CA TYR A 229 -8.53 42.12 12.81
C TYR A 229 -7.12 41.65 12.42
N THR A 230 -6.14 41.88 13.31
CA THR A 230 -4.75 41.50 13.10
C THR A 230 -4.57 39.99 13.04
N ILE A 231 -5.21 39.23 13.92
CA ILE A 231 -5.10 37.77 13.95
C ILE A 231 -5.76 37.14 12.71
N ILE A 232 -6.90 37.69 12.27
CA ILE A 232 -7.63 37.20 11.08
C ILE A 232 -6.83 37.42 9.78
N SER A 233 -5.99 38.45 9.73
CA SER A 233 -5.19 38.75 8.53
C SER A 233 -3.95 37.84 8.37
N TRP A 234 -3.58 37.04 9.36
CA TRP A 234 -2.41 36.16 9.30
C TRP A 234 -2.51 35.07 8.21
N ASP A 235 -1.35 34.69 7.66
CA ASP A 235 -1.23 33.63 6.65
C ASP A 235 -0.90 32.28 7.29
N LYS A 236 -1.69 31.26 6.92
CA LYS A 236 -1.54 29.87 7.35
C LYS A 236 -1.33 29.69 8.88
N PRO A 237 -2.18 30.26 9.76
CA PRO A 237 -1.99 30.09 11.19
C PRO A 237 -2.29 28.66 11.66
N LEU A 238 -1.53 28.17 12.63
CA LEU A 238 -1.87 26.99 13.42
C LEU A 238 -2.97 27.36 14.41
N ILE A 239 -4.07 26.59 14.42
CA ILE A 239 -5.22 26.81 15.30
C ILE A 239 -5.22 25.70 16.35
N GLU A 240 -4.98 26.07 17.61
CA GLU A 240 -5.16 25.19 18.75
C GLU A 240 -6.41 25.62 19.52
N ILE A 241 -7.28 24.66 19.81
CA ILE A 241 -8.55 24.89 20.47
C ILE A 241 -8.40 24.46 21.92
N ASP A 242 -8.55 25.41 22.83
CA ASP A 242 -8.81 25.11 24.23
C ASP A 242 -10.32 25.26 24.48
N SER A 243 -10.96 24.19 24.93
CA SER A 243 -12.40 24.18 25.29
C SER A 243 -12.74 25.10 26.48
N VAL A 244 -11.76 25.81 27.03
CA VAL A 244 -11.90 26.76 28.14
C VAL A 244 -11.82 28.20 27.62
N CYS A 245 -12.87 29.00 27.83
CA CYS A 245 -12.85 30.45 27.58
C CYS A 245 -12.47 31.21 28.86
N LEU A 246 -11.30 31.84 28.90
CA LEU A 246 -10.77 32.51 30.10
C LEU A 246 -11.33 33.93 30.33
N LYS A 247 -12.10 34.46 29.37
CA LYS A 247 -12.68 35.81 29.46
C LYS A 247 -14.20 35.77 29.44
N THR A 248 -14.83 36.54 30.33
CA THR A 248 -16.30 36.66 30.44
C THR A 248 -16.82 38.03 30.04
N LYS A 249 -15.97 39.05 30.01
CA LYS A 249 -16.34 40.42 29.65
C LYS A 249 -16.27 40.62 28.14
N ARG A 250 -17.40 41.01 27.54
CA ARG A 250 -17.52 41.25 26.10
C ARG A 250 -16.93 42.61 25.74
N GLN A 251 -15.76 42.62 25.09
CA GLN A 251 -15.12 43.82 24.53
C GLN A 251 -15.44 44.00 23.03
N ILE A 252 -15.66 42.90 22.33
CA ILE A 252 -16.03 42.88 20.92
C ILE A 252 -17.56 42.82 20.81
N THR A 253 -18.18 43.94 20.46
CA THR A 253 -19.64 44.07 20.33
C THR A 253 -20.14 43.93 18.89
N LEU A 254 -19.25 44.06 17.90
CA LEU A 254 -19.57 43.94 16.48
C LEU A 254 -19.93 42.49 16.09
N PRO A 255 -20.80 42.29 15.08
CA PRO A 255 -21.08 40.95 14.53
C PRO A 255 -19.84 40.32 13.90
N LEU A 256 -19.69 38.99 14.01
CA LEU A 256 -18.52 38.26 13.51
C LEU A 256 -18.21 38.57 12.04
N MET A 257 -19.24 38.60 11.18
CA MET A 257 -19.06 38.92 9.75
C MET A 257 -18.42 40.28 9.50
N SER A 258 -18.69 41.30 10.33
CA SER A 258 -18.05 42.62 10.19
C SER A 258 -16.55 42.53 10.47
N ILE A 259 -16.17 41.72 11.46
CA ILE A 259 -14.79 41.55 11.90
C ILE A 259 -14.01 40.74 10.86
N LEU A 260 -14.63 39.70 10.30
CA LEU A 260 -14.05 38.91 9.22
C LEU A 260 -13.80 39.75 7.96
N MET A 261 -14.77 40.58 7.56
CA MET A 261 -14.61 41.43 6.36
C MET A 261 -13.47 42.43 6.52
N GLU A 262 -13.36 43.09 7.67
CA GLU A 262 -12.29 44.07 7.91
C GLU A 262 -10.92 43.38 8.03
N GLY A 263 -10.84 42.22 8.70
CA GLY A 263 -9.60 41.44 8.76
C GLY A 263 -9.13 40.92 7.39
N MET A 264 -10.06 40.54 6.51
CA MET A 264 -9.74 40.13 5.13
C MET A 264 -9.34 41.32 4.25
N ARG A 265 -9.96 42.50 4.43
CA ARG A 265 -9.55 43.74 3.75
C ARG A 265 -8.10 44.09 4.10
N LEU A 266 -7.75 44.08 5.39
CA LEU A 266 -6.38 44.32 5.86
C LEU A 266 -5.38 43.28 5.36
N LYS A 267 -5.83 42.03 5.15
CA LYS A 267 -5.01 40.99 4.55
C LYS A 267 -4.69 41.26 3.09
N ASP A 268 -5.69 41.68 2.32
CA ASP A 268 -5.51 42.00 0.89
C ASP A 268 -4.68 43.28 0.69
N GLU A 269 -4.81 44.27 1.58
CA GLU A 269 -4.02 45.51 1.55
C GLU A 269 -2.54 45.30 1.90
N ASN A 270 -2.22 44.27 2.69
CA ASN A 270 -0.84 43.93 3.07
C ASN A 270 -0.16 42.93 2.12
N ARG A 271 -0.84 42.45 1.07
CA ARG A 271 -0.22 41.59 0.06
C ARG A 271 0.66 42.42 -0.89
N ILE A 272 1.96 42.20 -0.81
CA ILE A 272 2.90 42.67 -1.86
C ILE A 272 2.63 41.83 -3.13
N PRO A 273 2.46 42.43 -4.32
CA PRO A 273 2.20 41.67 -5.54
C PRO A 273 3.46 40.88 -5.93
N GLY A 274 3.44 39.55 -5.77
CA GLY A 274 4.58 38.74 -6.25
C GLY A 274 4.67 37.27 -5.86
N ASP A 275 3.98 36.78 -4.82
CA ASP A 275 4.25 35.43 -4.30
C ASP A 275 3.06 34.47 -4.48
N GLY A 276 3.08 33.72 -5.59
CA GLY A 276 2.22 32.54 -5.80
C GLY A 276 2.92 31.28 -5.29
N PRO A 277 2.20 30.26 -4.77
CA PRO A 277 2.85 29.10 -4.18
C PRO A 277 3.44 28.20 -5.27
N GLY A 278 4.77 28.22 -5.37
CA GLY A 278 5.57 27.24 -6.10
C GLY A 278 5.64 25.91 -5.35
N ASP A 279 5.65 24.83 -6.14
CA ASP A 279 6.02 23.47 -5.75
C ASP A 279 7.36 23.43 -5.00
N SER A 280 7.41 22.78 -3.84
CA SER A 280 8.53 21.93 -3.40
C SER A 280 8.26 21.25 -2.04
N ASP A 281 8.45 19.93 -2.06
CA ASP A 281 9.05 19.09 -1.02
C ASP A 281 8.28 18.75 0.26
N ILE A 282 7.71 17.53 0.27
CA ILE A 282 7.80 16.64 1.44
C ILE A 282 8.23 15.25 0.93
N GLU A 283 9.53 14.97 1.09
CA GLU A 283 10.10 13.62 1.06
C GLU A 283 9.53 12.77 2.21
N ILE A 284 8.98 11.61 1.88
CA ILE A 284 8.58 10.60 2.86
C ILE A 284 9.76 9.66 3.09
N SER A 285 10.43 9.86 4.23
CA SER A 285 11.35 8.89 4.84
C SER A 285 10.60 7.59 5.14
N THR A 286 11.08 6.51 4.52
CA THR A 286 10.60 5.15 4.65
C THR A 286 11.04 4.53 5.99
N GLN A 287 10.08 4.01 6.76
CA GLN A 287 10.37 2.93 7.72
C GLN A 287 9.35 1.80 7.58
N LYS A 288 9.89 0.63 7.24
CA LYS A 288 9.25 -0.69 7.28
C LYS A 288 8.75 -0.98 8.69
N VAL A 289 7.51 -1.44 8.82
CA VAL A 289 7.15 -2.46 9.82
C VAL A 289 6.27 -3.52 9.15
N GLN A 290 6.64 -4.76 9.45
CA GLN A 290 6.16 -6.02 8.93
C GLN A 290 4.92 -6.48 9.71
N THR A 291 3.97 -7.07 8.99
CA THR A 291 3.04 -8.14 9.41
C THR A 291 1.88 -7.77 10.35
N ILE A 292 0.65 -8.09 9.95
CA ILE A 292 -0.19 -9.17 10.51
C ILE A 292 -1.45 -9.34 9.64
N SER A 293 -1.55 -10.54 9.07
CA SER A 293 -2.77 -11.16 8.57
C SER A 293 -3.49 -11.79 9.76
N THR A 294 -4.74 -11.42 10.03
CA THR A 294 -5.84 -12.34 10.39
C THR A 294 -7.16 -11.60 10.64
N ALA A 295 -8.25 -12.35 10.46
CA ALA A 295 -9.62 -12.14 10.93
C ALA A 295 -10.56 -11.30 10.05
N TYR A 296 -11.26 -11.99 9.14
CA TYR A 296 -12.70 -11.84 8.98
C TYR A 296 -13.31 -13.23 8.75
N SER A 297 -13.62 -13.92 9.85
CA SER A 297 -14.73 -14.86 9.91
C SER A 297 -15.93 -14.09 10.45
N ASP A 298 -17.09 -14.36 9.86
CA ASP A 298 -18.46 -14.16 10.36
C ASP A 298 -19.31 -13.39 9.35
N ILE A 299 -20.05 -14.15 8.54
CA ILE A 299 -21.50 -14.01 8.40
C ILE A 299 -22.03 -15.40 8.02
N GLU A 300 -22.86 -15.94 8.90
CA GLU A 300 -23.56 -17.21 8.79
C GLU A 300 -24.65 -17.20 7.71
N ILE A 301 -24.61 -18.23 6.88
CA ILE A 301 -25.69 -19.16 6.53
C ILE A 301 -27.12 -18.73 6.87
N THR A 302 -27.96 -18.67 5.82
CA THR A 302 -29.35 -19.13 5.91
C THR A 302 -29.59 -20.15 4.80
N THR A 303 -29.93 -21.37 5.19
CA THR A 303 -30.31 -22.49 4.32
C THR A 303 -31.81 -22.76 4.44
N GLN A 304 -32.38 -23.28 3.34
CA GLN A 304 -33.70 -23.93 3.09
C GLN A 304 -34.46 -23.17 2.00
N GLN A 305 -34.92 -23.74 0.88
CA GLN A 305 -35.10 -25.08 0.32
C GLN A 305 -34.89 -24.93 -1.22
N VAL A 306 -34.43 -25.92 -1.99
CA VAL A 306 -35.27 -26.97 -2.59
C VAL A 306 -34.41 -28.21 -2.88
N GLN A 307 -34.99 -29.34 -2.53
CA GLN A 307 -34.51 -30.70 -2.70
C GLN A 307 -35.13 -31.34 -3.96
N LYS A 308 -34.48 -32.42 -4.42
CA LYS A 308 -34.93 -33.48 -5.37
C LYS A 308 -34.67 -33.14 -6.84
N ILE A 309 -34.05 -34.02 -7.64
CA ILE A 309 -34.50 -35.40 -7.92
C ILE A 309 -33.32 -36.39 -8.08
N ASN A 310 -33.45 -37.48 -7.32
CA ASN A 310 -33.14 -38.91 -7.54
C ASN A 310 -31.90 -39.43 -8.28
N ALA A 311 -31.35 -40.44 -7.61
CA ALA A 311 -30.40 -41.46 -8.03
C ALA A 311 -30.99 -42.55 -8.97
N ALA A 312 -30.10 -43.50 -9.31
CA ALA A 312 -30.22 -44.74 -10.08
C ALA A 312 -29.81 -44.56 -11.56
N ALA A 313 -28.88 -45.33 -12.15
CA ALA A 313 -28.58 -46.74 -11.91
C ALA A 313 -27.14 -47.13 -12.30
N ARG A 314 -26.62 -48.15 -11.60
CA ARG A 314 -25.80 -49.25 -12.14
C ARG A 314 -26.68 -50.52 -11.99
N PRO A 315 -26.52 -51.63 -12.75
CA PRO A 315 -25.24 -52.38 -12.70
C PRO A 315 -24.91 -53.38 -13.87
N GLN A 316 -23.71 -53.98 -13.74
CA GLN A 316 -23.16 -55.30 -14.22
C GLN A 316 -22.76 -55.44 -15.71
N ASP A 317 -21.66 -56.10 -16.11
CA ASP A 317 -20.90 -57.27 -15.59
C ASP A 317 -19.36 -57.07 -15.62
N SER A 318 -18.56 -57.50 -14.62
CA SER A 318 -17.95 -58.84 -14.37
C SER A 318 -17.02 -59.32 -15.52
N ALA A 319 -15.76 -59.77 -15.36
CA ALA A 319 -15.07 -60.44 -14.26
C ALA A 319 -13.52 -60.37 -14.34
N GLY A 320 -12.87 -60.24 -13.18
CA GLY A 320 -11.70 -61.06 -12.76
C GLY A 320 -10.29 -60.50 -13.06
N ARG A 321 -9.24 -60.65 -12.24
CA ARG A 321 -9.01 -61.39 -10.98
C ARG A 321 -7.60 -61.01 -10.45
N GLN A 322 -7.50 -60.75 -9.13
CA GLN A 322 -6.36 -60.96 -8.19
C GLN A 322 -5.07 -60.09 -8.31
N LYS A 323 -4.77 -59.23 -7.32
CA LYS A 323 -4.10 -59.39 -5.98
C LYS A 323 -2.61 -58.97 -6.06
N ALA A 324 -2.22 -57.87 -5.42
CA ALA A 324 -1.53 -57.77 -4.10
C ALA A 324 0.00 -58.06 -4.21
N SER A 325 0.96 -57.38 -3.59
CA SER A 325 1.09 -56.57 -2.36
C SER A 325 2.45 -55.82 -2.43
N GLU A 326 2.53 -54.54 -2.07
CA GLU A 326 3.12 -53.99 -0.84
C GLU A 326 4.56 -54.41 -0.42
N ALA A 327 5.35 -53.38 -0.11
CA ALA A 327 6.73 -53.39 0.40
C ALA A 327 6.88 -53.97 1.82
N PRO A 328 8.12 -54.09 2.36
CA PRO A 328 8.51 -53.10 3.37
C PRO A 328 10.02 -52.77 3.42
N SER A 329 10.34 -51.79 4.28
CA SER A 329 11.64 -51.17 4.47
C SER A 329 12.34 -51.54 5.80
N ARG A 330 13.67 -51.29 5.83
CA ARG A 330 14.57 -50.97 6.97
C ARG A 330 15.08 -52.07 7.91
N LYS A 331 16.42 -52.19 8.00
CA LYS A 331 17.28 -51.65 9.10
C LYS A 331 18.79 -51.85 8.85
N LYS A 332 19.57 -50.87 9.34
CA LYS A 332 21.06 -50.74 9.45
C LYS A 332 21.55 -51.45 10.75
N PRO A 333 22.86 -51.74 11.01
CA PRO A 333 23.93 -50.72 11.18
C PRO A 333 25.38 -51.11 10.83
N SER A 334 26.25 -50.12 11.01
CA SER A 334 27.69 -50.00 10.73
C SER A 334 28.60 -50.18 11.97
N ALA A 335 29.87 -50.61 11.79
CA ALA A 335 31.09 -50.17 12.52
C ALA A 335 32.33 -50.92 11.96
N LYS A 336 33.36 -50.27 11.35
CA LYS A 336 34.64 -49.73 11.92
C LYS A 336 35.68 -50.84 12.25
N ARG A 337 37.00 -50.75 12.03
CA ARG A 337 37.96 -49.71 11.56
C ARG A 337 39.37 -50.35 11.38
N ASP A 338 40.31 -49.53 10.88
CA ASP A 338 41.80 -49.62 10.94
C ASP A 338 42.50 -50.33 9.76
N GLY A 339 43.46 -49.76 9.03
CA GLY A 339 44.16 -48.47 9.13
C GLY A 339 44.79 -48.04 7.78
N LYS A 340 45.00 -46.72 7.65
CA LYS A 340 45.78 -45.97 6.63
C LYS A 340 47.19 -45.69 7.23
N PRO A 341 48.21 -45.05 6.57
CA PRO A 341 48.14 -44.05 5.48
C PRO A 341 49.22 -44.20 4.35
N GLU A 342 48.96 -43.70 3.12
CA GLU A 342 49.62 -42.54 2.45
C GLU A 342 51.07 -42.77 1.93
N LYS A 343 51.61 -42.20 0.83
CA LYS A 343 51.30 -41.12 -0.14
C LYS A 343 52.30 -41.31 -1.31
N SER A 344 51.87 -41.43 -2.57
CA SER A 344 51.77 -40.42 -3.64
C SER A 344 53.08 -39.90 -4.29
N ALA A 345 53.16 -40.12 -5.62
CA ALA A 345 53.77 -39.31 -6.69
C ALA A 345 55.32 -39.27 -6.75
N THR A 346 56.00 -39.47 -7.89
CA THR A 346 55.89 -38.81 -9.21
C THR A 346 56.80 -39.53 -10.25
N GLY A 347 56.57 -39.32 -11.55
CA GLY A 347 57.67 -39.09 -12.51
C GLY A 347 58.10 -40.17 -13.52
N SER A 348 57.49 -40.12 -14.72
CA SER A 348 58.12 -40.06 -16.06
C SER A 348 59.20 -41.06 -16.58
N LYS A 349 58.80 -41.77 -17.66
CA LYS A 349 59.48 -42.12 -18.95
C LYS A 349 60.72 -43.05 -19.03
N LYS A 350 60.45 -44.22 -19.65
CA LYS A 350 61.09 -44.94 -20.79
C LYS A 350 62.62 -45.20 -20.77
N SER A 351 62.99 -46.48 -20.80
CA SER A 351 63.93 -47.04 -21.81
C SER A 351 63.95 -48.58 -21.88
N LYS A 352 63.82 -49.05 -23.13
CA LYS A 352 64.41 -50.19 -23.85
C LYS A 352 65.49 -51.09 -23.17
N ILE A 353 65.37 -52.40 -23.51
CA ILE A 353 66.41 -53.42 -23.86
C ILE A 353 66.53 -54.67 -22.95
N ARG A 354 66.07 -55.80 -23.53
CA ARG A 354 66.72 -57.13 -23.67
C ARG A 354 67.41 -57.75 -22.46
N ILE A 355 66.89 -58.88 -21.97
CA ILE A 355 67.72 -59.95 -21.37
C ILE A 355 67.23 -61.34 -21.81
N ARG A 356 68.21 -62.18 -22.12
CA ARG A 356 68.11 -63.59 -22.52
C ARG A 356 68.56 -64.45 -21.33
N LYS A 357 67.85 -65.57 -21.14
CA LYS A 357 68.26 -66.86 -20.56
C LYS A 357 68.58 -66.98 -19.05
N THR A 358 67.89 -67.96 -18.46
CA THR A 358 68.41 -69.02 -17.58
C THR A 358 68.05 -70.35 -18.28
N ILE A 359 68.86 -71.43 -18.26
CA ILE A 359 69.09 -72.35 -17.13
C ILE A 359 70.39 -73.18 -17.35
N SER A 360 71.14 -73.35 -16.24
CA SER A 360 72.15 -74.36 -15.78
C SER A 360 73.28 -74.87 -16.71
N GLY A 361 74.57 -74.98 -16.33
CA GLY A 361 75.26 -75.05 -15.01
C GLY A 361 75.96 -76.43 -14.85
N THR A 362 77.19 -76.66 -15.33
CA THR A 362 78.54 -76.51 -14.69
C THR A 362 79.13 -77.77 -14.02
N GLY A 363 80.40 -78.03 -14.35
CA GLY A 363 81.43 -78.75 -13.59
C GLY A 363 82.48 -79.31 -14.58
N GLN A 364 83.80 -79.11 -14.52
CA GLN A 364 84.76 -78.51 -13.59
C GLN A 364 86.06 -78.15 -14.38
N ARG A 365 86.88 -77.26 -13.79
CA ARG A 365 88.25 -76.80 -14.14
C ARG A 365 89.32 -77.89 -13.83
N PRO A 366 90.66 -77.70 -14.02
CA PRO A 366 91.42 -76.58 -14.61
C PRO A 366 92.63 -76.94 -15.52
N GLU A 367 93.19 -75.89 -16.15
CA GLU A 367 94.53 -75.69 -16.77
C GLU A 367 95.75 -76.09 -15.89
N PRO A 368 97.06 -76.04 -16.31
CA PRO A 368 97.67 -75.34 -17.49
C PRO A 368 98.85 -76.06 -18.22
N GLY A 369 99.41 -75.44 -19.27
CA GLY A 369 100.89 -75.42 -19.47
C GLY A 369 101.52 -75.96 -20.78
N THR A 370 101.72 -75.06 -21.76
CA THR A 370 102.90 -74.87 -22.66
C THR A 370 103.65 -76.01 -23.40
N LYS A 371 103.66 -75.85 -24.74
CA LYS A 371 104.76 -75.95 -25.77
C LYS A 371 105.59 -77.25 -25.97
N GLY A 372 105.59 -77.74 -27.22
CA GLY A 372 106.67 -78.51 -27.86
C GLY A 372 106.27 -79.26 -29.15
N LYS A 373 106.85 -78.91 -30.31
CA LYS A 373 106.87 -79.68 -31.61
C LYS A 373 108.02 -80.71 -31.60
N PRO A 374 108.34 -81.55 -32.64
CA PRO A 374 107.67 -81.98 -33.90
C PRO A 374 107.79 -83.51 -34.23
N SER A 375 107.39 -83.88 -35.47
CA SER A 375 107.99 -84.88 -36.40
C SER A 375 107.41 -86.31 -36.56
N ALA A 376 106.93 -86.53 -37.80
CA ALA A 376 107.11 -87.66 -38.73
C ALA A 376 107.45 -89.08 -38.21
N GLU A 377 106.86 -90.12 -38.83
CA GLU A 377 107.44 -90.85 -39.98
C GLU A 377 106.80 -92.26 -40.21
N LYS A 378 106.84 -92.70 -41.49
CA LYS A 378 106.97 -94.08 -42.02
C LYS A 378 105.78 -94.87 -42.61
N LYS A 379 105.95 -95.10 -43.92
CA LYS A 379 105.42 -96.16 -44.81
C LYS A 379 105.85 -97.57 -44.39
N LYS A 380 105.10 -98.59 -44.83
CA LYS A 380 105.63 -99.94 -45.16
C LYS A 380 105.08 -100.49 -46.48
N LYS A 381 105.95 -101.26 -47.15
CA LYS A 381 105.92 -101.82 -48.52
C LYS A 381 105.31 -103.23 -48.56
N GLY A 382 104.90 -103.66 -49.76
CA GLY A 382 105.36 -104.95 -50.34
C GLY A 382 104.30 -105.90 -50.92
N GLN A 383 104.24 -106.04 -52.26
CA GLN A 383 104.61 -107.25 -53.05
C GLN A 383 104.08 -107.17 -54.52
N PRO A 384 104.79 -107.70 -55.54
CA PRO A 384 104.43 -107.55 -56.96
C PRO A 384 103.89 -108.86 -57.60
N VAL A 385 102.90 -108.79 -58.51
CA VAL A 385 102.56 -109.93 -59.40
C VAL A 385 102.11 -109.44 -60.80
N SER A 386 102.88 -109.87 -61.81
CA SER A 386 102.57 -110.17 -63.22
C SER A 386 101.95 -109.11 -64.16
N TRP A 387 102.70 -108.74 -65.20
CA TRP A 387 102.39 -107.78 -66.27
C TRP A 387 101.17 -108.09 -67.17
N GLY A 388 100.47 -109.21 -66.98
CA GLY A 388 99.26 -109.54 -67.76
C GLY A 388 98.00 -108.75 -67.38
N VAL A 389 97.93 -108.17 -66.17
CA VAL A 389 96.72 -107.51 -65.65
C VAL A 389 96.65 -106.02 -66.02
N TRP A 390 97.78 -105.36 -66.28
CA TRP A 390 97.83 -103.92 -66.59
C TRP A 390 97.24 -103.56 -67.96
N ILE A 391 97.32 -104.46 -68.95
CA ILE A 391 96.75 -104.22 -70.28
C ILE A 391 95.20 -104.23 -70.22
N LEU A 392 94.61 -105.09 -69.39
CA LEU A 392 93.15 -105.12 -69.18
C LEU A 392 92.66 -103.93 -68.33
N ILE A 393 93.42 -103.47 -67.34
CA ILE A 393 93.07 -102.28 -66.54
C ILE A 393 93.18 -101.00 -67.38
N ILE A 394 94.15 -100.87 -68.29
CA ILE A 394 94.27 -99.70 -69.16
C ILE A 394 93.13 -99.65 -70.19
N ILE A 395 92.69 -100.79 -70.74
CA ILE A 395 91.52 -100.84 -71.63
C ILE A 395 90.23 -100.54 -70.86
N PHE A 396 90.08 -101.03 -69.63
CA PHE A 396 88.93 -100.72 -68.77
C PHE A 396 88.94 -99.26 -68.29
N ALA A 397 90.12 -98.69 -68.00
CA ALA A 397 90.29 -97.29 -67.63
C ALA A 397 90.10 -96.35 -68.83
N ALA A 398 90.54 -96.72 -70.03
CA ALA A 398 90.26 -96.00 -71.27
C ALA A 398 88.76 -96.08 -71.64
N GLY A 399 88.12 -97.24 -71.42
CA GLY A 399 86.66 -97.41 -71.51
C GLY A 399 85.90 -96.55 -70.49
N LEU A 400 86.37 -96.47 -69.25
CA LEU A 400 85.80 -95.60 -68.21
C LEU A 400 86.04 -94.11 -68.49
N LEU A 401 87.19 -93.72 -69.04
CA LEU A 401 87.50 -92.34 -69.39
C LEU A 401 86.71 -91.87 -70.62
N THR A 402 86.59 -92.71 -71.66
CA THR A 402 85.73 -92.43 -72.84
C THR A 402 84.25 -92.39 -72.47
N TRP A 403 83.82 -93.24 -71.52
CA TRP A 403 82.47 -93.18 -70.95
C TRP A 403 82.26 -91.89 -70.13
N GLN A 404 83.16 -91.56 -69.19
CA GLN A 404 83.04 -90.44 -68.25
C GLN A 404 83.16 -89.07 -68.94
N PHE A 405 84.06 -88.91 -69.91
CA PHE A 405 84.40 -87.60 -70.52
C PHE A 405 83.95 -87.43 -71.98
N GLY A 406 83.56 -88.50 -72.70
CA GLY A 406 83.08 -88.41 -74.08
C GLY A 406 81.56 -88.63 -74.21
N ILE A 407 81.11 -89.84 -73.91
CA ILE A 407 79.72 -90.28 -74.18
C ILE A 407 78.73 -89.68 -73.17
N ARG A 408 79.08 -89.65 -71.88
CA ARG A 408 78.22 -89.16 -70.80
C ARG A 408 77.80 -87.67 -70.92
N PRO A 409 78.69 -86.70 -71.21
CA PRO A 409 78.28 -85.29 -71.36
C PRO A 409 77.44 -85.02 -72.62
N LEU A 410 77.69 -85.73 -73.72
CA LEU A 410 76.89 -85.63 -74.95
C LEU A 410 75.48 -86.20 -74.77
N ARG A 411 75.36 -87.30 -74.01
CA ARG A 411 74.06 -87.89 -73.67
C ARG A 411 73.24 -86.97 -72.75
N ILE A 412 73.85 -86.37 -71.74
CA ILE A 412 73.19 -85.40 -70.84
C ILE A 412 72.75 -84.14 -71.60
N LYS A 413 73.56 -83.63 -72.55
CA LYS A 413 73.15 -82.51 -73.43
C LYS A 413 71.97 -82.87 -74.32
N LYS A 414 71.95 -84.08 -74.89
CA LYS A 414 70.84 -84.57 -75.72
C LYS A 414 69.56 -84.76 -74.90
N GLU A 415 69.66 -85.31 -73.70
CA GLU A 415 68.53 -85.46 -72.76
C GLU A 415 67.96 -84.10 -72.33
N TYR A 416 68.81 -83.11 -72.06
CA TYR A 416 68.37 -81.73 -71.79
C TYR A 416 67.68 -81.07 -72.99
N LEU A 417 68.26 -81.19 -74.19
CA LEU A 417 67.66 -80.63 -75.41
C LEU A 417 66.32 -81.30 -75.76
N ASN A 418 66.19 -82.60 -75.54
CA ASN A 418 64.93 -83.32 -75.67
C ASN A 418 63.89 -82.81 -74.66
N THR A 419 64.30 -82.63 -73.39
CA THR A 419 63.43 -82.04 -72.35
C THR A 419 62.92 -80.66 -72.75
N LEU A 420 63.76 -79.83 -73.39
CA LEU A 420 63.35 -78.51 -73.88
C LEU A 420 62.44 -78.57 -75.12
N ALA A 421 62.65 -79.55 -76.00
CA ALA A 421 61.78 -79.78 -77.15
C ALA A 421 60.39 -80.25 -76.70
N GLU A 422 60.34 -81.15 -75.71
CA GLU A 422 59.11 -81.62 -75.09
C GLU A 422 58.39 -80.50 -74.32
N MET A 423 59.14 -79.67 -73.58
CA MET A 423 58.62 -78.48 -72.88
C MET A 423 57.91 -77.49 -73.82
N LYS A 424 58.37 -77.33 -75.06
CA LYS A 424 57.71 -76.43 -76.04
C LYS A 424 56.33 -76.91 -76.47
N ASN A 425 56.13 -78.23 -76.50
CA ASN A 425 54.89 -78.84 -76.98
C ASN A 425 53.88 -79.11 -75.86
N LEU A 426 54.23 -78.85 -74.60
CA LEU A 426 53.32 -78.98 -73.47
C LEU A 426 52.31 -77.82 -73.44
N PRO A 427 51.00 -78.11 -73.34
CA PRO A 427 49.95 -77.10 -73.35
C PRO A 427 49.89 -76.27 -72.07
N THR A 428 50.21 -76.84 -70.90
CA THR A 428 50.09 -76.14 -69.61
C THR A 428 51.43 -75.70 -69.04
N LEU A 429 51.43 -74.65 -68.20
CA LEU A 429 52.62 -74.19 -67.49
C LEU A 429 53.02 -75.19 -66.38
N GLU A 430 52.05 -75.89 -65.81
CA GLU A 430 52.20 -76.88 -64.75
C GLU A 430 52.94 -78.13 -65.25
N GLU A 431 52.58 -78.64 -66.43
CA GLU A 431 53.31 -79.77 -67.05
C GLU A 431 54.77 -79.38 -67.35
N LYS A 432 55.02 -78.13 -67.74
CA LYS A 432 56.39 -77.62 -67.96
C LYS A 432 57.19 -77.58 -66.65
N VAL A 433 56.55 -77.24 -65.53
CA VAL A 433 57.16 -77.33 -64.20
C VAL A 433 57.50 -78.78 -63.85
N ILE A 434 56.56 -79.73 -64.02
CA ILE A 434 56.78 -81.15 -63.72
C ILE A 434 57.96 -81.70 -64.54
N LEU A 435 57.99 -81.40 -65.83
CA LEU A 435 59.05 -81.86 -66.74
C LEU A 435 60.43 -81.29 -66.34
N LEU A 436 60.50 -79.98 -66.05
CA LEU A 436 61.75 -79.33 -65.61
C LEU A 436 62.18 -79.81 -64.22
N GLN A 437 61.26 -80.01 -63.28
CA GLN A 437 61.54 -80.56 -61.95
C GLN A 437 62.03 -82.01 -62.02
N PHE A 438 61.38 -82.84 -62.84
CA PHE A 438 61.80 -84.21 -63.06
C PHE A 438 63.25 -84.22 -63.57
N TYR A 439 63.57 -83.40 -64.57
CA TYR A 439 64.93 -83.25 -65.08
C TYR A 439 65.93 -82.75 -64.03
N ILE A 440 65.56 -81.75 -63.22
CA ILE A 440 66.43 -81.22 -62.15
C ILE A 440 66.71 -82.28 -61.08
N ASN A 441 65.70 -83.06 -60.70
CA ASN A 441 65.81 -84.10 -59.67
C ASN A 441 66.60 -85.32 -60.14
N THR A 442 66.42 -85.75 -61.39
CA THR A 442 67.17 -86.88 -61.97
C THR A 442 68.63 -86.51 -62.25
N HIS A 443 68.95 -85.23 -62.47
CA HIS A 443 70.27 -84.76 -62.86
C HIS A 443 70.88 -83.72 -61.89
N PHE A 444 70.79 -83.92 -60.57
CA PHE A 444 71.19 -82.94 -59.53
C PHE A 444 72.67 -82.48 -59.47
N GLN A 445 73.58 -83.08 -60.24
CA GLN A 445 74.98 -82.61 -60.43
C GLN A 445 75.37 -82.33 -61.91
N GLY A 446 74.40 -82.26 -62.84
CA GLY A 446 74.62 -81.97 -64.24
C GLY A 446 74.93 -80.49 -64.59
N PRO A 447 75.63 -80.24 -65.72
CA PRO A 447 76.04 -78.88 -66.13
C PRO A 447 74.88 -77.95 -66.52
N TYR A 448 73.72 -78.49 -66.86
CA TYR A 448 72.54 -77.72 -67.31
C TYR A 448 71.54 -77.40 -66.19
N ILE A 449 71.81 -77.78 -64.94
CA ILE A 449 70.90 -77.54 -63.81
C ILE A 449 70.66 -76.04 -63.61
N GLN A 450 71.69 -75.20 -63.70
CA GLN A 450 71.51 -73.77 -63.46
C GLN A 450 70.57 -73.15 -64.49
N GLU A 451 70.71 -73.50 -65.77
CA GLU A 451 69.83 -73.02 -66.84
C GLU A 451 68.41 -73.62 -66.72
N ALA A 452 68.30 -74.89 -66.35
CA ALA A 452 67.01 -75.53 -66.06
C ALA A 452 66.30 -74.86 -64.87
N ASN A 453 67.04 -74.52 -63.81
CA ASN A 453 66.54 -73.78 -62.65
C ASN A 453 66.13 -72.34 -63.02
N GLU A 454 66.90 -71.64 -63.86
CA GLU A 454 66.51 -70.30 -64.33
C GLU A 454 65.27 -70.34 -65.24
N ARG A 455 65.13 -71.35 -66.09
CA ARG A 455 63.90 -71.57 -66.88
C ARG A 455 62.73 -71.95 -65.99
N LEU A 456 62.93 -72.81 -65.00
CA LEU A 456 61.92 -73.17 -64.01
C LEU A 456 61.44 -71.94 -63.24
N LYS A 457 62.35 -71.06 -62.80
CA LYS A 457 62.01 -69.76 -62.19
C LYS A 457 61.19 -68.88 -63.13
N LYS A 458 61.52 -68.83 -64.42
CA LYS A 458 60.73 -68.07 -65.42
C LYS A 458 59.33 -68.65 -65.60
N VAL A 459 59.18 -69.98 -65.66
CA VAL A 459 57.87 -70.63 -65.74
C VAL A 459 57.06 -70.38 -64.47
N TYR A 460 57.68 -70.43 -63.29
CA TYR A 460 57.01 -70.05 -62.04
C TYR A 460 56.52 -68.60 -62.02
N ARG A 461 57.32 -67.64 -62.53
CA ARG A 461 56.86 -66.24 -62.69
C ARG A 461 55.65 -66.14 -63.62
N LEU A 462 55.64 -66.86 -64.75
CA LEU A 462 54.48 -66.86 -65.65
C LEU A 462 53.22 -67.47 -65.01
N ILE A 463 53.38 -68.49 -64.16
CA ILE A 463 52.26 -69.06 -63.38
C ILE A 463 51.77 -68.04 -62.35
N GLU A 464 52.70 -67.35 -61.67
CA GLU A 464 52.40 -66.29 -60.71
C GLU A 464 51.63 -65.14 -61.36
N ASP A 465 52.11 -64.61 -62.49
CA ASP A 465 51.47 -63.53 -63.25
C ASP A 465 50.06 -63.93 -63.71
N ARG A 466 49.91 -65.13 -64.29
CA ARG A 466 48.60 -65.67 -64.70
C ARG A 466 47.65 -65.81 -63.52
N ASP A 467 48.13 -66.34 -62.39
CA ASP A 467 47.33 -66.52 -61.19
C ASP A 467 46.94 -65.16 -60.57
N TYR A 468 47.78 -64.13 -60.71
CA TYR A 468 47.50 -62.76 -60.30
C TYR A 468 46.41 -62.13 -61.17
N ASP A 469 46.51 -62.26 -62.50
CA ASP A 469 45.49 -61.76 -63.43
C ASP A 469 44.13 -62.44 -63.22
N ASN A 470 44.13 -63.76 -63.02
CA ASN A 470 42.90 -64.50 -62.73
C ASN A 470 42.26 -64.05 -61.41
N MET A 471 43.07 -63.81 -60.37
CA MET A 471 42.59 -63.29 -59.10
C MET A 471 41.97 -61.89 -59.27
N LEU A 472 42.60 -60.99 -60.04
CA LEU A 472 42.03 -59.67 -60.32
C LEU A 472 40.69 -59.78 -61.06
N LEU A 473 40.57 -60.71 -62.01
CA LEU A 473 39.33 -60.98 -62.71
C LEU A 473 38.25 -61.55 -61.79
N ASP A 474 38.60 -62.50 -60.91
CA ASP A 474 37.70 -63.07 -59.91
C ASP A 474 37.15 -61.97 -58.97
N ILE A 475 38.00 -61.03 -58.55
CA ILE A 475 37.60 -59.87 -57.73
C ILE A 475 36.68 -58.91 -58.50
N GLN A 476 36.97 -58.65 -59.78
CA GLN A 476 36.18 -57.74 -60.61
C GLN A 476 34.78 -58.28 -60.90
N LEU A 477 34.64 -59.60 -61.02
CA LEU A 477 33.37 -60.29 -61.25
C LEU A 477 32.60 -60.62 -59.97
N LEU A 478 33.19 -60.36 -58.79
CA LEU A 478 32.59 -60.70 -57.50
C LEU A 478 31.36 -59.84 -57.20
N VAL A 479 30.20 -60.47 -57.16
CA VAL A 479 28.94 -59.89 -56.70
C VAL A 479 28.47 -60.70 -55.48
N SER A 480 28.78 -60.19 -54.27
CA SER A 480 28.44 -60.87 -53.01
C SER A 480 27.86 -59.88 -52.00
N SER A 481 26.97 -60.38 -51.13
CA SER A 481 26.47 -59.65 -49.96
C SER A 481 27.54 -59.45 -48.88
N ASP A 482 28.56 -60.31 -48.86
CA ASP A 482 29.71 -60.21 -47.95
C ASP A 482 31.01 -60.00 -48.73
N TYR A 483 31.01 -58.95 -49.55
CA TYR A 483 32.08 -58.64 -50.49
C TYR A 483 33.47 -58.55 -49.82
N ILE A 484 33.54 -58.06 -48.58
CA ILE A 484 34.83 -57.90 -47.88
C ILE A 484 35.41 -59.27 -47.52
N GLU A 485 34.62 -60.16 -46.92
CA GLU A 485 35.09 -61.50 -46.55
C GLU A 485 35.48 -62.31 -47.79
N ASP A 486 34.65 -62.29 -48.82
CA ASP A 486 34.89 -63.04 -50.06
C ASP A 486 36.09 -62.51 -50.84
N ALA A 487 36.23 -61.18 -50.99
CA ALA A 487 37.38 -60.57 -51.64
C ALA A 487 38.68 -60.86 -50.85
N THR A 488 38.61 -60.77 -49.52
CA THR A 488 39.74 -61.08 -48.64
C THR A 488 40.13 -62.56 -48.75
N ALA A 489 39.17 -63.48 -48.88
CA ALA A 489 39.42 -64.90 -49.08
C ALA A 489 40.13 -65.16 -50.44
N ILE A 490 39.71 -64.49 -51.51
CA ILE A 490 40.36 -64.57 -52.83
C ILE A 490 41.80 -64.05 -52.77
N TYR A 491 42.03 -62.89 -52.14
CA TYR A 491 43.38 -62.35 -51.94
C TYR A 491 44.27 -63.26 -51.10
N HIS A 492 43.75 -63.81 -49.99
CA HIS A 492 44.48 -64.76 -49.15
C HIS A 492 44.78 -66.08 -49.86
N LYS A 493 43.90 -66.54 -50.77
CA LYS A 493 44.15 -67.72 -51.60
C LYS A 493 45.38 -67.53 -52.49
N PHE A 494 45.56 -66.34 -53.07
CA PHE A 494 46.78 -66.00 -53.81
C PHE A 494 48.01 -65.94 -52.89
N ILE A 495 47.94 -65.20 -51.77
CA ILE A 495 49.07 -65.06 -50.83
C ILE A 495 49.53 -66.43 -50.29
N LYS A 496 48.59 -67.34 -49.99
CA LYS A 496 48.87 -68.70 -49.53
C LYS A 496 49.55 -69.55 -50.61
N LYS A 497 49.16 -69.37 -51.87
CA LYS A 497 49.73 -70.10 -53.01
C LYS A 497 51.13 -69.57 -53.37
N HIS A 498 51.36 -68.25 -53.25
CA HIS A 498 52.58 -67.55 -53.65
C HIS A 498 53.13 -66.60 -52.56
N PRO A 499 53.63 -67.12 -51.42
CA PRO A 499 54.01 -66.30 -50.26
C PRO A 499 55.24 -65.39 -50.47
N GLY A 500 56.07 -65.66 -51.48
CA GLY A 500 57.26 -64.87 -51.82
C GLY A 500 57.10 -63.95 -53.03
N SER A 501 55.88 -63.78 -53.53
CA SER A 501 55.56 -62.97 -54.72
C SER A 501 55.83 -61.47 -54.49
N SER A 502 56.22 -60.74 -55.55
CA SER A 502 56.31 -59.26 -55.51
C SER A 502 54.95 -58.58 -55.33
N HIS A 503 53.85 -59.26 -55.65
CA HIS A 503 52.49 -58.73 -55.57
C HIS A 503 51.90 -58.76 -54.15
N VAL A 504 52.50 -59.50 -53.21
CA VAL A 504 51.96 -59.66 -51.85
C VAL A 504 51.77 -58.31 -51.14
N ILE A 505 52.72 -57.38 -51.29
CA ILE A 505 52.65 -56.05 -50.67
C ILE A 505 51.49 -55.24 -51.25
N GLU A 506 51.32 -55.28 -52.57
CA GLU A 506 50.24 -54.59 -53.27
C GLU A 506 48.88 -55.15 -52.84
N ILE A 507 48.75 -56.48 -52.80
CA ILE A 507 47.53 -57.17 -52.36
C ILE A 507 47.18 -56.83 -50.90
N GLN A 508 48.16 -56.83 -49.99
CA GLN A 508 47.93 -56.46 -48.59
C GLN A 508 47.39 -55.02 -48.46
N HIS A 509 47.89 -54.11 -49.29
CA HIS A 509 47.39 -52.75 -49.34
C HIS A 509 46.01 -52.64 -49.98
N MET A 510 45.68 -53.48 -50.97
CA MET A 510 44.32 -53.61 -51.49
C MET A 510 43.35 -54.12 -50.43
N ILE A 511 43.70 -55.19 -49.69
CA ILE A 511 42.92 -55.71 -48.55
C ILE A 511 42.65 -54.60 -47.52
N ALA A 512 43.67 -53.83 -47.15
CA ALA A 512 43.54 -52.74 -46.18
C ALA A 512 42.59 -51.62 -46.63
N ARG A 513 42.37 -51.45 -47.95
CA ARG A 513 41.47 -50.43 -48.52
C ARG A 513 40.04 -50.92 -48.75
N LEU A 514 39.79 -52.23 -48.73
CA LEU A 514 38.46 -52.81 -48.98
C LEU A 514 37.35 -52.18 -48.12
N PRO A 515 37.53 -51.97 -46.79
CA PRO A 515 36.46 -51.37 -45.97
C PRO A 515 36.09 -49.96 -46.42
N ALA A 516 37.07 -49.13 -46.80
CA ALA A 516 36.83 -47.77 -47.26
C ALA A 516 36.13 -47.72 -48.64
N ILE A 517 36.43 -48.69 -49.52
CA ILE A 517 35.78 -48.81 -50.83
C ILE A 517 34.30 -49.18 -50.66
N VAL A 518 33.99 -50.14 -49.79
CA VAL A 518 32.61 -50.56 -49.49
C VAL A 518 31.83 -49.41 -48.82
N GLU A 519 32.41 -48.74 -47.83
CA GLU A 519 31.81 -47.56 -47.20
C GLU A 519 31.49 -46.48 -48.25
N THR A 520 32.40 -46.20 -49.19
CA THR A 520 32.20 -45.21 -50.26
C THR A 520 31.04 -45.59 -51.19
N GLN A 521 30.91 -46.88 -51.54
CA GLN A 521 29.81 -47.35 -52.39
C GLN A 521 28.46 -47.28 -51.67
N GLU A 522 28.40 -47.72 -50.41
CA GLU A 522 27.19 -47.64 -49.59
C GLU A 522 26.78 -46.18 -49.33
N TYR A 523 27.74 -45.27 -49.11
CA TYR A 523 27.47 -43.84 -49.00
C TYR A 523 26.88 -43.26 -50.29
N ARG A 524 27.45 -43.59 -51.46
CA ARG A 524 26.89 -43.15 -52.77
C ARG A 524 25.47 -43.68 -53.00
N ALA A 525 25.13 -44.84 -52.45
CA ALA A 525 23.77 -45.36 -52.54
C ALA A 525 22.77 -44.50 -51.75
N LEU A 526 23.19 -43.84 -50.67
CA LEU A 526 22.34 -42.94 -49.89
C LEU A 526 21.82 -41.75 -50.70
N SER A 527 22.59 -41.24 -51.67
CA SER A 527 22.14 -40.16 -52.56
C SER A 527 20.97 -40.55 -53.47
N ARG A 528 20.79 -41.86 -53.73
CA ARG A 528 19.65 -42.35 -54.53
C ARG A 528 18.34 -42.36 -53.73
N LEU A 529 18.41 -42.17 -52.41
CA LEU A 529 17.25 -42.18 -51.53
C LEU A 529 16.52 -40.84 -51.49
N GLU A 530 16.93 -39.82 -52.24
CA GLU A 530 16.27 -38.49 -52.27
C GLU A 530 14.77 -38.55 -52.61
N GLN A 531 14.34 -39.55 -53.38
CA GLN A 531 12.93 -39.77 -53.78
C GLN A 531 12.10 -40.54 -52.74
N HIS A 532 12.74 -41.07 -51.68
CA HIS A 532 12.09 -41.87 -50.65
C HIS A 532 11.49 -41.02 -49.52
N THR A 533 10.59 -41.65 -48.75
CA THR A 533 9.98 -40.97 -47.60
C THR A 533 11.05 -40.56 -46.57
N PRO A 534 10.85 -39.46 -45.84
CA PRO A 534 11.80 -39.04 -44.81
C PRO A 534 12.10 -40.11 -43.76
N GLU A 535 11.13 -40.97 -43.43
CA GLU A 535 11.26 -42.06 -42.46
C GLU A 535 12.19 -43.17 -43.00
N GLU A 536 12.04 -43.55 -44.27
CA GLU A 536 12.92 -44.51 -44.95
C GLU A 536 14.34 -43.97 -45.08
N ARG A 537 14.49 -42.67 -45.39
CA ARG A 537 15.79 -41.99 -45.44
C ARG A 537 16.50 -42.00 -44.09
N LEU A 538 15.80 -41.62 -43.02
CA LEU A 538 16.35 -41.64 -41.66
C LEU A 538 16.77 -43.04 -41.24
N ALA A 539 15.95 -44.06 -41.50
CA ALA A 539 16.27 -45.45 -41.18
C ALA A 539 17.54 -45.92 -41.91
N ALA A 540 17.69 -45.59 -43.19
CA ALA A 540 18.88 -45.91 -43.98
C ALA A 540 20.14 -45.19 -43.47
N TRP A 541 20.04 -43.89 -43.15
CA TRP A 541 21.15 -43.11 -42.60
C TRP A 541 21.56 -43.58 -41.21
N HIS A 542 20.62 -43.93 -40.34
CA HIS A 542 20.91 -44.51 -39.02
C HIS A 542 21.57 -45.90 -39.14
N ASN A 543 21.13 -46.74 -40.07
CA ASN A 543 21.77 -48.03 -40.35
C ASN A 543 23.22 -47.84 -40.83
N PHE A 544 23.46 -46.90 -41.75
CA PHE A 544 24.81 -46.54 -42.19
C PHE A 544 25.70 -46.10 -41.00
N LEU A 545 25.23 -45.21 -40.13
CA LEU A 545 25.97 -44.78 -38.95
C LEU A 545 26.19 -45.90 -37.91
N SER A 546 25.29 -46.88 -37.83
CA SER A 546 25.47 -48.04 -36.95
C SER A 546 26.57 -48.98 -37.46
N ARG A 547 26.75 -49.08 -38.77
CA ARG A 547 27.81 -49.90 -39.39
C ARG A 547 29.16 -49.16 -39.41
N TYR A 548 29.13 -47.84 -39.64
CA TYR A 548 30.32 -46.98 -39.69
C TYR A 548 30.18 -45.78 -38.73
N PRO A 549 30.39 -45.97 -37.42
CA PRO A 549 30.23 -44.88 -36.44
C PRO A 549 31.35 -43.82 -36.53
N GLU A 550 32.57 -44.24 -36.88
CA GLU A 550 33.79 -43.43 -37.01
C GLU A 550 34.35 -43.47 -38.47
N GLY A 551 33.47 -43.70 -39.44
CA GLY A 551 33.80 -43.77 -40.86
C GLY A 551 34.09 -42.39 -41.47
N GLN A 552 34.64 -42.38 -42.68
CA GLN A 552 34.99 -41.16 -43.41
C GLN A 552 33.76 -40.27 -43.66
N TYR A 553 32.58 -40.86 -43.89
CA TYR A 553 31.35 -40.14 -44.23
C TYR A 553 30.39 -39.97 -43.05
N SER A 554 30.76 -40.43 -41.84
CA SER A 554 29.86 -40.38 -40.68
C SER A 554 29.47 -38.95 -40.28
N SER A 555 30.36 -37.97 -40.46
CA SER A 555 30.05 -36.55 -40.22
C SER A 555 29.02 -36.00 -41.22
N ASP A 556 29.16 -36.36 -42.50
CA ASP A 556 28.26 -35.90 -43.57
C ASP A 556 26.86 -36.51 -43.37
N VAL A 557 26.77 -37.80 -43.05
CA VAL A 557 25.49 -38.47 -42.78
C VAL A 557 24.83 -37.93 -41.51
N LYS A 558 25.59 -37.62 -40.45
CA LYS A 558 25.07 -36.92 -39.27
C LYS A 558 24.49 -35.55 -39.65
N LYS A 559 25.16 -34.81 -40.54
CA LYS A 559 24.66 -33.53 -41.05
C LYS A 559 23.38 -33.69 -41.88
N MET A 560 23.29 -34.71 -42.75
CA MET A 560 22.06 -34.99 -43.51
C MET A 560 20.87 -35.30 -42.59
N ILE A 561 21.10 -36.06 -41.52
CA ILE A 561 20.08 -36.32 -40.49
C ILE A 561 19.65 -35.00 -39.83
N THR A 562 20.58 -34.12 -39.44
CA THR A 562 20.22 -32.84 -38.83
C THR A 562 19.48 -31.91 -39.78
N ASP A 563 19.91 -31.83 -41.04
CA ASP A 563 19.31 -30.97 -42.07
C ASP A 563 17.85 -31.39 -42.35
N LEU A 564 17.57 -32.70 -42.43
CA LEU A 564 16.21 -33.21 -42.60
C LEU A 564 15.31 -32.94 -41.38
N HIS A 565 15.86 -33.03 -40.15
CA HIS A 565 15.13 -32.66 -38.94
C HIS A 565 14.81 -31.16 -38.91
N ASP A 566 15.72 -30.31 -39.36
CA ASP A 566 15.54 -28.86 -39.44
C ASP A 566 14.52 -28.48 -40.53
N GLU A 567 14.51 -29.15 -41.69
CA GLU A 567 13.48 -29.00 -42.73
C GLU A 567 12.07 -29.32 -42.20
N LYS A 568 11.91 -30.47 -41.53
CA LYS A 568 10.65 -30.86 -40.88
C LYS A 568 10.23 -29.85 -39.82
N PHE A 569 11.18 -29.33 -39.04
CA PHE A 569 10.91 -28.31 -38.03
C PHE A 569 10.48 -26.98 -38.66
N HIS A 570 11.12 -26.52 -39.73
CA HIS A 570 10.71 -25.32 -40.47
C HIS A 570 9.29 -25.45 -41.03
N THR A 571 8.94 -26.62 -41.57
CA THR A 571 7.57 -26.89 -42.04
C THR A 571 6.56 -26.77 -40.90
N LEU A 572 6.87 -27.35 -39.73
CA LEU A 572 6.05 -27.19 -38.52
C LEU A 572 5.91 -25.71 -38.12
N GLN A 573 7.00 -24.94 -38.12
CA GLN A 573 6.97 -23.51 -37.79
C GLN A 573 6.02 -22.72 -38.72
N ASN A 574 6.07 -23.01 -40.03
CA ASN A 574 5.19 -22.38 -41.02
C ASN A 574 3.71 -22.73 -40.77
N GLN A 575 3.40 -24.00 -40.49
CA GLN A 575 2.03 -24.43 -40.17
C GLN A 575 1.52 -23.82 -38.86
N ILE A 576 2.39 -23.73 -37.84
CA ILE A 576 2.05 -23.04 -36.59
C ILE A 576 1.77 -21.57 -36.86
N ALA A 577 2.60 -20.88 -37.65
CA ALA A 577 2.41 -19.47 -37.98
C ALA A 577 1.06 -19.21 -38.66
N LEU A 578 0.65 -20.06 -39.59
CA LEU A 578 -0.67 -19.99 -40.22
C LEU A 578 -1.79 -20.18 -39.19
N ASN A 579 -1.70 -21.21 -38.33
CA ASN A 579 -2.69 -21.45 -37.29
C ASN A 579 -2.74 -20.32 -36.26
N ARG A 580 -1.62 -19.64 -35.99
CA ARG A 580 -1.60 -18.44 -35.13
C ARG A 580 -2.44 -17.32 -35.74
N GLN A 581 -2.28 -17.06 -37.04
CA GLN A 581 -3.04 -16.04 -37.76
C GLN A 581 -4.55 -16.34 -37.74
N GLU A 582 -4.93 -17.61 -37.90
CA GLU A 582 -6.33 -18.06 -37.85
C GLU A 582 -6.88 -18.25 -36.42
N LYS A 583 -6.06 -18.02 -35.38
CA LYS A 583 -6.39 -18.24 -33.96
C LYS A 583 -6.79 -19.69 -33.61
N LYS A 584 -6.25 -20.67 -34.34
CA LYS A 584 -6.49 -22.12 -34.18
C LYS A 584 -5.44 -22.78 -33.27
N TRP A 585 -5.38 -22.34 -32.03
CA TRP A 585 -4.35 -22.75 -31.08
C TRP A 585 -4.37 -24.24 -30.71
N THR A 586 -5.55 -24.85 -30.67
CA THR A 586 -5.72 -26.29 -30.36
C THR A 586 -5.12 -27.17 -31.45
N GLU A 587 -5.30 -26.78 -32.72
CA GLU A 587 -4.74 -27.48 -33.87
C GLU A 587 -3.22 -27.30 -33.91
N ALA A 588 -2.71 -26.10 -33.64
CA ALA A 588 -1.27 -25.83 -33.53
C ALA A 588 -0.60 -26.68 -32.44
N VAL A 589 -1.19 -26.78 -31.25
CA VAL A 589 -0.68 -27.63 -30.17
C VAL A 589 -0.69 -29.11 -30.57
N LEU A 590 -1.70 -29.55 -31.33
CA LEU A 590 -1.77 -30.92 -31.83
C LEU A 590 -0.65 -31.21 -32.84
N LEU A 591 -0.34 -30.29 -33.76
CA LEU A 591 0.80 -30.41 -34.68
C LEU A 591 2.13 -30.53 -33.92
N CYS A 592 2.34 -29.71 -32.90
CA CYS A 592 3.53 -29.83 -32.05
C CYS A 592 3.62 -31.19 -31.33
N LYS A 593 2.50 -31.68 -30.80
CA LYS A 593 2.44 -33.00 -30.14
C LYS A 593 2.75 -34.13 -31.13
N ASN A 594 2.19 -34.07 -32.33
CA ASN A 594 2.45 -35.06 -33.38
C ASN A 594 3.92 -35.06 -33.79
N PHE A 595 4.55 -33.88 -33.92
CA PHE A 595 5.99 -33.78 -34.16
C PHE A 595 6.82 -34.43 -33.05
N LEU A 596 6.47 -34.21 -31.77
CA LEU A 596 7.17 -34.85 -30.65
C LEU A 596 7.00 -36.37 -30.62
N ILE A 597 5.86 -36.90 -31.10
CA ILE A 597 5.62 -38.34 -31.19
C ILE A 597 6.46 -38.96 -32.32
N ASN A 598 6.49 -38.30 -33.48
CA ASN A 598 7.11 -38.83 -34.69
C ASN A 598 8.62 -38.57 -34.80
N SER A 599 9.15 -37.60 -34.03
CA SER A 599 10.55 -37.14 -34.12
C SER A 599 11.23 -37.09 -32.74
N LYS A 600 11.15 -38.19 -31.97
CA LYS A 600 11.65 -38.26 -30.58
C LYS A 600 13.15 -37.97 -30.44
N ASP A 601 13.94 -38.33 -31.45
CA ASP A 601 15.40 -38.17 -31.45
C ASP A 601 15.87 -36.82 -32.02
N SER A 602 14.92 -35.92 -32.35
CA SER A 602 15.25 -34.61 -32.91
C SER A 602 15.90 -33.69 -31.86
N PRO A 603 16.95 -32.92 -32.22
CA PRO A 603 17.54 -31.90 -31.35
C PRO A 603 16.57 -30.73 -31.06
N ARG A 604 15.45 -30.63 -31.78
CA ARG A 604 14.45 -29.55 -31.65
C ARG A 604 13.32 -29.86 -30.67
N THR A 605 13.31 -31.03 -30.02
CA THR A 605 12.25 -31.46 -29.11
C THR A 605 11.99 -30.48 -27.95
N GLU A 606 13.03 -29.94 -27.31
CA GLU A 606 12.87 -28.93 -26.25
C GLU A 606 12.31 -27.60 -26.77
N GLN A 607 12.70 -27.18 -27.98
CA GLN A 607 12.13 -25.98 -28.61
C GLN A 607 10.64 -26.18 -28.89
N VAL A 608 10.22 -27.35 -29.36
CA VAL A 608 8.80 -27.67 -29.59
C VAL A 608 8.01 -27.75 -28.29
N LYS A 609 8.57 -28.29 -27.21
CA LYS A 609 7.93 -28.27 -25.88
C LYS A 609 7.69 -26.84 -25.39
N LYS A 610 8.67 -25.95 -25.59
CA LYS A 610 8.50 -24.51 -25.30
C LYS A 610 7.39 -23.89 -26.17
N MET A 611 7.37 -24.19 -27.48
CA MET A 611 6.29 -23.73 -28.36
C MET A 611 4.90 -24.20 -27.91
N ILE A 612 4.75 -25.43 -27.39
CA ILE A 612 3.48 -25.90 -26.82
C ILE A 612 3.05 -25.05 -25.63
N HIS A 613 3.99 -24.68 -24.75
CA HIS A 613 3.70 -23.81 -23.62
C HIS A 613 3.25 -22.42 -24.10
N ASP A 614 3.98 -21.83 -25.05
CA ASP A 614 3.68 -20.51 -25.61
C ASP A 614 2.30 -20.49 -26.29
N LEU A 615 1.98 -21.51 -27.10
CA LEU A 615 0.68 -21.64 -27.77
C LEU A 615 -0.49 -21.81 -26.78
N LYS A 616 -0.28 -22.51 -25.66
CA LYS A 616 -1.29 -22.60 -24.61
C LYS A 616 -1.52 -21.23 -23.96
N HIS A 617 -0.45 -20.53 -23.62
CA HIS A 617 -0.54 -19.18 -23.06
C HIS A 617 -1.24 -18.20 -24.01
N GLU A 618 -0.92 -18.22 -25.32
CA GLU A 618 -1.59 -17.41 -26.35
C GLU A 618 -3.10 -17.74 -26.46
N LYS A 619 -3.46 -19.03 -26.39
CA LYS A 619 -4.87 -19.46 -26.37
C LYS A 619 -5.62 -18.90 -25.17
N ASP A 620 -5.01 -18.98 -23.99
CA ASP A 620 -5.65 -18.56 -22.74
C ASP A 620 -5.81 -17.04 -22.71
N LEU A 621 -4.84 -16.27 -23.22
CA LEU A 621 -4.98 -14.83 -23.44
C LEU A 621 -6.11 -14.48 -24.42
N ALA A 622 -6.21 -15.20 -25.54
CA ALA A 622 -7.31 -14.97 -26.50
C ALA A 622 -8.70 -15.29 -25.91
N ASN A 623 -8.78 -16.25 -24.98
CA ASN A 623 -10.01 -16.53 -24.24
C ASN A 623 -10.34 -15.42 -23.23
N LEU A 624 -9.33 -14.90 -22.53
CA LEU A 624 -9.48 -13.72 -21.68
C LEU A 624 -10.00 -12.52 -22.49
N GLU A 625 -9.43 -12.23 -23.66
CA GLU A 625 -9.93 -11.16 -24.55
C GLU A 625 -11.41 -11.33 -24.91
N LYS A 626 -11.84 -12.55 -25.25
CA LYS A 626 -13.26 -12.84 -25.51
C LYS A 626 -14.13 -12.62 -24.27
N SER A 627 -13.65 -13.02 -23.09
CA SER A 627 -14.40 -12.80 -21.83
C SER A 627 -14.54 -11.32 -21.50
N ILE A 628 -13.48 -10.53 -21.72
CA ILE A 628 -13.47 -9.06 -21.59
C ILE A 628 -14.43 -8.44 -22.60
N ALA A 629 -14.41 -8.87 -23.86
CA ALA A 629 -15.30 -8.37 -24.90
C ALA A 629 -16.78 -8.64 -24.58
N ARG A 630 -17.10 -9.81 -23.99
CA ARG A 630 -18.46 -10.12 -23.52
C ARG A 630 -18.87 -9.31 -22.30
N ALA A 631 -17.93 -9.04 -21.39
CA ALA A 631 -18.18 -8.24 -20.20
C ALA A 631 -18.51 -6.77 -20.55
N GLY A 632 -18.03 -6.28 -21.69
CA GLY A 632 -18.25 -4.91 -22.15
C GLY A 632 -17.72 -3.90 -21.13
N ASN A 633 -18.54 -2.91 -20.76
CA ASN A 633 -18.19 -1.89 -19.78
C ASN A 633 -18.61 -2.22 -18.34
N ASN A 634 -19.01 -3.46 -18.04
CA ASN A 634 -19.39 -3.85 -16.68
C ASN A 634 -18.12 -4.17 -15.85
N PRO A 635 -17.75 -3.32 -14.87
CA PRO A 635 -16.50 -3.48 -14.14
C PRO A 635 -16.49 -4.72 -13.23
N GLU A 636 -17.65 -5.18 -12.74
CA GLU A 636 -17.74 -6.37 -11.90
C GLU A 636 -17.48 -7.65 -12.70
N VAL A 637 -18.07 -7.75 -13.90
CA VAL A 637 -17.86 -8.89 -14.81
C VAL A 637 -16.41 -8.89 -15.33
N LEU A 638 -15.85 -7.72 -15.64
CA LEU A 638 -14.43 -7.58 -16.01
C LEU A 638 -13.50 -8.03 -14.88
N LYS A 639 -13.79 -7.61 -13.64
CA LYS A 639 -13.02 -8.03 -12.46
C LYS A 639 -13.03 -9.56 -12.31
N LEU A 640 -14.19 -10.20 -12.45
CA LEU A 640 -14.30 -11.66 -12.38
C LEU A 640 -13.47 -12.34 -13.48
N ALA A 641 -13.56 -11.88 -14.73
CA ALA A 641 -12.78 -12.43 -15.83
C ALA A 641 -11.25 -12.38 -15.58
N TYR A 642 -10.76 -11.28 -15.01
CA TYR A 642 -9.35 -11.16 -14.63
C TYR A 642 -8.96 -12.06 -13.45
N ILE A 643 -9.84 -12.22 -12.45
CA ILE A 643 -9.60 -13.13 -11.31
C ILE A 643 -9.54 -14.57 -11.79
N ASP A 644 -10.51 -15.00 -12.61
CA ASP A 644 -10.57 -16.36 -13.14
C ASP A 644 -9.32 -16.70 -13.95
N PHE A 645 -8.82 -15.75 -14.74
CA PHE A 645 -7.57 -15.91 -15.48
C PHE A 645 -6.35 -16.04 -14.55
N LEU A 646 -6.21 -15.17 -13.53
CA LEU A 646 -5.08 -15.26 -12.60
C LEU A 646 -5.12 -16.53 -11.75
N ALA A 647 -6.31 -17.02 -11.40
CA ALA A 647 -6.48 -18.27 -10.68
C ALA A 647 -6.07 -19.49 -11.54
N ALA A 648 -6.43 -19.49 -12.82
CA ALA A 648 -6.02 -20.53 -13.77
C ALA A 648 -4.52 -20.43 -14.15
N HIS A 649 -3.92 -19.24 -14.08
CA HIS A 649 -2.56 -18.95 -14.59
C HIS A 649 -1.71 -18.11 -13.61
N PRO A 650 -1.35 -18.65 -12.44
CA PRO A 650 -0.65 -17.91 -11.38
C PRO A 650 0.75 -17.41 -11.76
N ASP A 651 1.37 -18.02 -12.77
CA ASP A 651 2.75 -17.72 -13.24
C ASP A 651 2.80 -16.94 -14.57
N SER A 652 1.67 -16.38 -15.02
CA SER A 652 1.62 -15.61 -16.27
C SER A 652 2.53 -14.37 -16.25
N THR A 653 3.20 -14.07 -17.36
CA THR A 653 4.00 -12.84 -17.54
C THR A 653 3.14 -11.58 -17.50
N GLU A 654 1.84 -11.70 -17.78
CA GLU A 654 0.88 -10.59 -17.76
C GLU A 654 0.29 -10.34 -16.36
N LYS A 655 0.64 -11.15 -15.36
CA LYS A 655 0.12 -11.09 -14.00
C LYS A 655 0.13 -9.69 -13.41
N ASN A 656 1.26 -8.99 -13.47
CA ASN A 656 1.39 -7.64 -12.92
C ASN A 656 0.49 -6.63 -13.66
N LYS A 657 0.35 -6.75 -14.98
CA LYS A 657 -0.54 -5.88 -15.77
C LYS A 657 -1.99 -6.13 -15.39
N ILE A 658 -2.40 -7.40 -15.29
CA ILE A 658 -3.76 -7.78 -14.91
C ILE A 658 -4.08 -7.36 -13.47
N GLN A 659 -3.16 -7.56 -12.52
CA GLN A 659 -3.32 -7.10 -11.13
C GLN A 659 -3.49 -5.59 -11.05
N ASN A 660 -2.71 -4.82 -11.83
CA ASN A 660 -2.88 -3.36 -11.90
C ASN A 660 -4.24 -2.96 -12.48
N GLN A 661 -4.78 -3.68 -13.47
CA GLN A 661 -6.14 -3.45 -13.96
C GLN A 661 -7.19 -3.82 -12.91
N LEU A 662 -6.97 -4.90 -12.16
CA LEU A 662 -7.84 -5.31 -11.07
C LEU A 662 -7.95 -4.21 -10.00
N ILE A 663 -6.82 -3.64 -9.58
CA ILE A 663 -6.79 -2.53 -8.61
C ILE A 663 -7.58 -1.32 -9.12
N LYS A 664 -7.44 -0.99 -10.41
CA LYS A 664 -8.19 0.11 -11.03
C LYS A 664 -9.69 -0.17 -11.04
N LEU A 665 -10.10 -1.37 -11.45
CA LEU A 665 -11.50 -1.79 -11.48
C LEU A 665 -12.11 -1.84 -10.07
N GLU A 666 -11.40 -2.37 -9.08
CA GLU A 666 -11.84 -2.40 -7.70
C GLU A 666 -12.07 -0.99 -7.15
N LYS A 667 -11.14 -0.08 -7.41
CA LYS A 667 -11.28 1.32 -7.06
C LYS A 667 -12.53 1.92 -7.72
N GLN A 668 -12.76 1.67 -9.01
CA GLN A 668 -13.93 2.16 -9.72
C GLN A 668 -15.25 1.60 -9.14
N ILE A 669 -15.34 0.29 -8.87
CA ILE A 669 -16.53 -0.35 -8.28
C ILE A 669 -16.86 0.26 -6.92
N ILE A 670 -15.85 0.44 -6.06
CA ILE A 670 -16.03 1.07 -4.74
C ILE A 670 -16.53 2.51 -4.89
N GLN A 671 -15.97 3.25 -5.86
CA GLN A 671 -16.37 4.63 -6.12
C GLN A 671 -17.81 4.74 -6.65
N ASP A 672 -18.19 3.86 -7.58
CA ASP A 672 -19.55 3.81 -8.12
C ASP A 672 -20.57 3.43 -7.05
N LYS A 673 -20.24 2.46 -6.18
CA LYS A 673 -21.08 2.11 -5.02
C LYS A 673 -21.21 3.29 -4.05
N ASN A 674 -20.09 3.93 -3.68
CA ASN A 674 -20.10 5.11 -2.82
C ASN A 674 -20.92 6.26 -3.41
N TRP A 675 -20.87 6.43 -4.74
CA TRP A 675 -21.70 7.40 -5.45
C TRP A 675 -23.18 7.05 -5.34
N GLN A 676 -23.59 5.79 -5.57
CA GLN A 676 -25.00 5.38 -5.45
C GLN A 676 -25.54 5.56 -4.04
N GLU A 677 -24.75 5.22 -3.01
CA GLU A 677 -25.11 5.46 -1.61
C GLU A 677 -25.25 6.96 -1.31
N THR A 678 -24.30 7.76 -1.80
CA THR A 678 -24.32 9.23 -1.64
C THR A 678 -25.51 9.84 -2.37
N LEU A 679 -25.82 9.38 -3.58
CA LEU A 679 -26.96 9.82 -4.36
C LEU A 679 -28.27 9.50 -3.63
N THR A 680 -28.43 8.27 -3.13
CA THR A 680 -29.60 7.84 -2.36
C THR A 680 -29.80 8.70 -1.11
N TYR A 681 -28.71 8.93 -0.35
CA TYR A 681 -28.71 9.83 0.81
C TYR A 681 -29.13 11.26 0.41
N CYS A 682 -28.56 11.77 -0.68
CA CYS A 682 -28.86 13.10 -1.19
C CYS A 682 -30.23 13.23 -1.84
N GLN A 683 -30.91 12.15 -2.23
CA GLN A 683 -32.27 12.20 -2.77
C GLN A 683 -33.34 12.16 -1.67
N ASN A 684 -33.00 11.66 -0.47
CA ASN A 684 -33.93 11.61 0.65
C ASN A 684 -34.28 13.03 1.16
N SER A 685 -35.53 13.44 0.94
CA SER A 685 -36.04 14.75 1.32
C SER A 685 -36.21 14.96 2.82
N ARG A 686 -36.21 13.88 3.62
CA ARG A 686 -36.27 13.94 5.09
C ARG A 686 -34.96 14.39 5.72
N ILE A 687 -33.84 14.26 5.00
CA ILE A 687 -32.51 14.65 5.46
C ILE A 687 -32.30 16.14 5.20
N GLU A 688 -31.73 16.83 6.18
CA GLU A 688 -31.46 18.26 6.09
C GLU A 688 -30.56 18.59 4.88
N ILE A 689 -30.87 19.67 4.17
CA ILE A 689 -30.15 20.09 2.96
C ILE A 689 -28.66 20.35 3.26
N SER A 690 -28.34 20.93 4.42
CA SER A 690 -26.95 21.16 4.87
C SER A 690 -26.16 19.85 4.99
N SER A 691 -26.79 18.82 5.59
CA SER A 691 -26.21 17.48 5.75
C SER A 691 -26.00 16.79 4.40
N ARG A 692 -26.94 16.93 3.46
CA ARG A 692 -26.82 16.41 2.09
C ARG A 692 -25.68 17.09 1.33
N ILE A 693 -25.58 18.42 1.43
CA ILE A 693 -24.49 19.21 0.84
C ILE A 693 -23.14 18.78 1.42
N SER A 694 -23.04 18.61 2.74
CA SER A 694 -21.81 18.18 3.42
C SER A 694 -21.37 16.78 2.95
N ARG A 695 -22.29 15.81 2.91
CA ARG A 695 -22.02 14.46 2.38
C ARG A 695 -21.53 14.50 0.93
N LEU A 696 -22.17 15.31 0.09
CA LEU A 696 -21.82 15.45 -1.32
C LEU A 696 -20.47 16.15 -1.53
N LYS A 697 -20.15 17.18 -0.73
CA LYS A 697 -18.83 17.82 -0.73
C LYS A 697 -17.73 16.87 -0.26
N LYS A 698 -18.01 16.04 0.75
CA LYS A 698 -17.08 14.99 1.19
C LYS A 698 -16.82 13.98 0.07
N PHE A 699 -17.87 13.49 -0.59
CA PHE A 699 -17.74 12.61 -1.74
C PHE A 699 -16.87 13.22 -2.86
N LEU A 700 -17.07 14.49 -3.20
CA LEU A 700 -16.29 15.19 -4.23
C LEU A 700 -14.82 15.41 -3.85
N ARG A 701 -14.49 15.49 -2.55
CA ARG A 701 -13.12 15.65 -2.05
C ARG A 701 -12.36 14.34 -2.04
N ASP A 702 -13.03 13.28 -1.60
CA ASP A 702 -12.42 11.97 -1.35
C ASP A 702 -12.22 11.15 -2.64
N ASN A 703 -12.80 11.59 -3.78
CA ASN A 703 -12.79 10.85 -5.04
C ASN A 703 -12.23 11.68 -6.23
N PRO A 704 -11.21 11.18 -6.96
CA PRO A 704 -10.68 11.79 -8.19
C PRO A 704 -11.69 11.84 -9.36
N PRO A 705 -11.41 12.59 -10.45
CA PRO A 705 -12.36 12.82 -11.53
C PRO A 705 -12.80 11.54 -12.26
N LEU A 706 -14.11 11.28 -12.24
CA LEU A 706 -14.84 10.24 -12.98
C LEU A 706 -16.09 10.85 -13.63
N PRO A 707 -16.75 10.20 -14.62
CA PRO A 707 -17.97 10.71 -15.26
C PRO A 707 -19.13 11.00 -14.30
N SER A 708 -19.18 10.32 -13.14
CA SER A 708 -20.18 10.57 -12.08
C SER A 708 -19.99 11.91 -11.35
N MET A 709 -18.83 12.56 -11.49
CA MET A 709 -18.51 13.83 -10.83
C MET A 709 -19.32 15.00 -11.39
N ASP A 710 -19.67 14.98 -12.68
CA ASP A 710 -20.50 16.05 -13.26
C ASP A 710 -21.93 15.98 -12.73
N LYS A 711 -22.45 14.76 -12.50
CA LYS A 711 -23.74 14.54 -11.82
C LYS A 711 -23.67 14.99 -10.35
N ALA A 712 -22.57 14.72 -9.66
CA ALA A 712 -22.36 15.17 -8.28
C ALA A 712 -22.26 16.70 -8.17
N LYS A 713 -21.51 17.36 -9.06
CA LYS A 713 -21.36 18.82 -9.10
C LYS A 713 -22.68 19.53 -9.42
N SER A 714 -23.41 19.04 -10.42
CA SER A 714 -24.73 19.59 -10.78
C SER A 714 -25.73 19.44 -9.63
N LEU A 715 -25.78 18.28 -8.97
CA LEU A 715 -26.62 18.08 -7.79
C LEU A 715 -26.21 19.00 -6.63
N LEU A 716 -24.92 19.22 -6.42
CA LEU A 716 -24.42 20.14 -5.39
C LEU A 716 -24.91 21.57 -5.64
N ALA A 717 -24.75 22.08 -6.87
CA ALA A 717 -25.21 23.41 -7.25
C ALA A 717 -26.72 23.58 -7.04
N GLN A 718 -27.52 22.55 -7.36
CA GLN A 718 -28.97 22.55 -7.12
C GLN A 718 -29.30 22.63 -5.62
N LEU A 719 -28.63 21.82 -4.79
CA LEU A 719 -28.85 21.82 -3.34
C LEU A 719 -28.42 23.12 -2.68
N GLU A 720 -27.27 23.69 -3.07
CA GLU A 720 -26.79 24.98 -2.57
C GLU A 720 -27.74 26.12 -2.93
N THR A 721 -28.25 26.14 -4.16
CA THR A 721 -29.28 27.10 -4.58
C THR A 721 -30.55 26.97 -3.74
N LYS A 722 -30.99 25.73 -3.47
CA LYS A 722 -32.14 25.46 -2.60
C LYS A 722 -31.90 25.90 -1.15
N GLN A 723 -30.69 25.72 -0.62
CA GLN A 723 -30.33 26.18 0.72
C GLN A 723 -30.34 27.71 0.81
N GLN A 724 -29.78 28.40 -0.18
CA GLN A 724 -29.75 29.86 -0.24
C GLN A 724 -31.15 30.46 -0.33
N THR A 725 -32.04 29.87 -1.13
CA THR A 725 -33.43 30.34 -1.25
C THR A 725 -34.20 30.17 0.05
N LEU A 726 -34.05 29.03 0.74
CA LEU A 726 -34.69 28.79 2.04
C LEU A 726 -34.18 29.74 3.14
N THR A 727 -32.86 29.93 3.23
CA THR A 727 -32.27 30.86 4.21
C THR A 727 -32.68 32.31 3.94
N LYS A 728 -32.74 32.75 2.68
CA LYS A 728 -33.31 34.06 2.32
C LYS A 728 -34.78 34.18 2.74
N LYS A 729 -35.60 33.15 2.52
CA LYS A 729 -37.01 33.15 2.93
C LYS A 729 -37.15 33.28 4.46
N VAL A 730 -36.45 32.46 5.24
CA VAL A 730 -36.45 32.52 6.70
C VAL A 730 -36.01 33.90 7.20
N ARG A 731 -34.94 34.46 6.65
CA ARG A 731 -34.44 35.79 7.02
C ARG A 731 -35.46 36.89 6.69
N THR A 732 -36.15 36.76 5.56
CA THR A 732 -37.20 37.72 5.15
C THR A 732 -38.41 37.64 6.08
N ASP A 733 -38.85 36.43 6.43
CA ASP A 733 -39.98 36.21 7.33
C ASP A 733 -39.66 36.69 8.76
N GLN A 734 -38.44 36.46 9.25
CA GLN A 734 -37.97 37.01 10.53
C GLN A 734 -37.95 38.54 10.52
N LYS A 735 -37.45 39.16 9.43
CA LYS A 735 -37.44 40.62 9.29
C LYS A 735 -38.87 41.19 9.27
N LYS A 736 -39.80 40.55 8.56
CA LYS A 736 -41.22 40.93 8.55
C LYS A 736 -41.81 40.87 9.95
N LYS A 737 -41.64 39.75 10.66
CA LYS A 737 -42.13 39.58 12.04
C LYS A 737 -41.58 40.65 13.00
N LEU A 738 -40.29 41.00 12.87
CA LEU A 738 -39.67 42.03 13.71
C LEU A 738 -40.29 43.41 13.46
N ILE A 739 -40.50 43.78 12.18
CA ILE A 739 -41.13 45.06 11.82
C ILE A 739 -42.57 45.12 12.34
N THR A 740 -43.34 44.04 12.15
CA THR A 740 -44.72 43.96 12.67
C THR A 740 -44.75 44.11 14.19
N TRP A 741 -43.86 43.41 14.90
CA TRP A 741 -43.73 43.55 16.36
C TRP A 741 -43.37 44.97 16.80
N GLN A 742 -42.46 45.65 16.08
CA GLN A 742 -42.11 47.05 16.36
C GLN A 742 -43.31 47.99 16.16
N GLN A 743 -44.03 47.84 15.05
CA GLN A 743 -45.19 48.67 14.73
C GLN A 743 -46.33 48.49 15.74
N GLU A 744 -46.62 47.25 16.14
CA GLU A 744 -47.61 46.95 17.18
C GLU A 744 -47.26 47.59 18.51
N ARG A 745 -45.98 47.51 18.91
CA ARG A 745 -45.50 48.11 20.16
C ARG A 745 -45.59 49.64 20.13
N GLU A 746 -45.17 50.28 19.04
CA GLU A 746 -45.32 51.73 18.88
C GLU A 746 -46.80 52.17 18.88
N ALA A 747 -47.69 51.39 18.27
CA ALA A 747 -49.12 51.66 18.32
C ALA A 747 -49.68 51.54 19.75
N GLN A 748 -49.22 50.55 20.53
CA GLN A 748 -49.58 50.41 21.95
C GLN A 748 -49.08 51.60 22.79
N GLU A 749 -47.82 52.01 22.61
CA GLU A 749 -47.24 53.17 23.32
C GLU A 749 -48.02 54.46 22.97
N ARG A 750 -48.35 54.68 21.70
CA ARG A 750 -49.20 55.81 21.26
C ARG A 750 -50.59 55.78 21.87
N HIS A 751 -51.24 54.61 21.88
CA HIS A 751 -52.57 54.46 22.45
C HIS A 751 -52.57 54.71 23.97
N ALA A 752 -51.55 54.25 24.69
CA ALA A 752 -51.39 54.52 26.11
C ALA A 752 -51.21 56.02 26.40
N LEU A 753 -50.39 56.72 25.61
CA LEU A 753 -50.21 58.18 25.71
C LEU A 753 -51.52 58.93 25.48
N GLN A 754 -52.30 58.55 24.45
CA GLN A 754 -53.61 59.16 24.18
C GLN A 754 -54.59 58.98 25.35
N ILE A 755 -54.58 57.84 26.03
CA ILE A 755 -55.39 57.62 27.23
C ILE A 755 -54.96 58.57 28.36
N LEU A 756 -53.65 58.72 28.59
CA LEU A 756 -53.12 59.62 29.62
C LEU A 756 -53.46 61.09 29.32
N GLU A 757 -53.31 61.53 28.07
CA GLU A 757 -53.68 62.88 27.64
C GLU A 757 -55.17 63.15 27.88
N LYS A 758 -56.06 62.21 27.51
CA LYS A 758 -57.50 62.33 27.77
C LYS A 758 -57.81 62.44 29.27
N GLN A 759 -57.08 61.73 30.13
CA GLN A 759 -57.24 61.85 31.59
C GLN A 759 -56.80 63.21 32.12
N ILE A 760 -55.76 63.80 31.55
CA ILE A 760 -55.29 65.15 31.90
C ILE A 760 -56.33 66.18 31.45
N VAL A 761 -56.77 66.11 30.19
CA VAL A 761 -57.82 66.99 29.63
C VAL A 761 -59.09 66.95 30.49
N ALA A 762 -59.57 65.76 30.86
CA ALA A 762 -60.76 65.63 31.71
C ALA A 762 -60.59 66.22 33.12
N LYS A 763 -59.37 66.33 33.64
CA LYS A 763 -59.07 67.05 34.90
C LYS A 763 -59.03 68.56 34.67
N LEU A 764 -58.47 69.00 33.54
CA LEU A 764 -58.39 70.40 33.15
C LEU A 764 -59.76 71.01 32.84
N ASP A 765 -60.69 70.25 32.25
CA ASP A 765 -62.08 70.69 32.00
C ASP A 765 -62.81 71.08 33.30
N LYS A 766 -62.39 70.52 34.45
CA LYS A 766 -62.95 70.83 35.77
C LYS A 766 -62.30 72.05 36.45
N SER A 767 -61.46 72.80 35.73
CA SER A 767 -60.70 73.95 36.23
C SER A 767 -61.49 75.28 36.25
N GLY A 768 -62.81 75.26 36.07
CA GLY A 768 -63.62 76.49 36.13
C GLY A 768 -63.28 77.51 35.03
N GLY A 769 -62.73 77.06 33.90
CA GLY A 769 -62.48 77.90 32.71
C GLY A 769 -61.05 78.40 32.55
N ARG A 770 -60.15 78.17 33.52
CA ARG A 770 -58.75 78.61 33.43
C ARG A 770 -57.98 77.91 32.31
N PHE A 771 -58.13 76.59 32.20
CA PHE A 771 -57.43 75.79 31.19
C PHE A 771 -58.38 75.44 30.05
N ILE A 772 -58.16 76.04 28.88
CA ILE A 772 -58.93 75.77 27.66
C ILE A 772 -58.16 74.74 26.84
N THR A 773 -58.59 73.48 26.91
CA THR A 773 -57.97 72.38 26.15
C THR A 773 -58.46 72.34 24.71
N ARG A 774 -57.55 72.07 23.77
CA ARG A 774 -57.82 71.87 22.35
C ARG A 774 -57.61 70.40 22.01
N ASN A 775 -58.37 69.87 21.05
CA ASN A 775 -58.28 68.45 20.64
C ASN A 775 -57.07 68.18 19.71
N ASP A 776 -55.97 68.92 19.90
CA ASP A 776 -54.75 68.90 19.10
C ASP A 776 -53.48 68.69 19.97
N GLY A 777 -53.68 68.38 21.26
CA GLY A 777 -52.61 68.18 22.24
C GLY A 777 -52.12 69.46 22.91
N THR A 778 -52.82 70.58 22.76
CA THR A 778 -52.48 71.86 23.40
C THR A 778 -53.53 72.33 24.40
N VAL A 779 -53.09 73.16 25.35
CA VAL A 779 -53.95 73.78 26.37
C VAL A 779 -53.55 75.23 26.55
N THR A 780 -54.52 76.13 26.56
CA THR A 780 -54.32 77.55 26.82
C THR A 780 -54.65 77.86 28.29
N ASP A 781 -53.70 78.46 29.02
CA ASP A 781 -53.91 79.01 30.37
C ASP A 781 -54.39 80.47 30.24
N THR A 782 -55.65 80.75 30.59
CA THR A 782 -56.23 82.09 30.45
C THR A 782 -55.66 83.10 31.44
N ASP A 783 -55.09 82.64 32.55
CA ASP A 783 -54.54 83.53 33.58
C ASP A 783 -53.21 84.14 33.13
N SER A 784 -52.38 83.35 32.45
CA SER A 784 -51.08 83.80 31.92
C SER A 784 -51.13 84.17 30.45
N GLY A 785 -52.17 83.77 29.71
CA GLY A 785 -52.28 83.89 28.26
C GLY A 785 -51.37 82.94 27.47
N LEU A 786 -50.72 81.97 28.14
CA LEU A 786 -49.73 81.08 27.52
C LEU A 786 -50.37 79.78 27.06
N MET A 787 -49.79 79.15 26.04
CA MET A 787 -50.20 77.84 25.55
C MET A 787 -49.14 76.78 25.89
N TRP A 788 -49.60 75.64 26.37
CA TRP A 788 -48.78 74.53 26.84
C TRP A 788 -49.11 73.26 26.05
N CYS A 789 -48.15 72.34 25.96
CA CYS A 789 -48.43 70.97 25.54
C CYS A 789 -49.24 70.24 26.63
N VAL A 790 -50.27 69.45 26.28
CA VAL A 790 -51.06 68.71 27.28
C VAL A 790 -50.19 67.66 28.00
N ALA A 791 -49.39 66.90 27.24
CA ALA A 791 -48.41 65.97 27.78
C ALA A 791 -47.02 66.60 27.82
N ASP A 792 -46.36 66.49 28.97
CA ASP A 792 -44.95 66.83 29.11
C ASP A 792 -44.04 65.69 28.59
N SER A 793 -42.74 65.95 28.50
CA SER A 793 -41.80 64.94 28.02
C SER A 793 -41.66 63.72 28.94
N HIS A 794 -42.03 63.84 30.22
CA HIS A 794 -42.02 62.71 31.15
C HIS A 794 -43.09 61.68 30.75
N LEU A 795 -44.28 62.13 30.37
CA LEU A 795 -45.35 61.26 29.88
C LEU A 795 -45.05 60.72 28.48
N VAL A 796 -44.66 61.60 27.55
CA VAL A 796 -44.38 61.23 26.15
C VAL A 796 -43.26 60.19 26.06
N LEU A 797 -42.27 60.25 26.95
CA LEU A 797 -41.13 59.34 26.94
C LEU A 797 -41.27 58.15 27.91
N GLY A 798 -42.42 57.98 28.57
CA GLY A 798 -42.66 56.85 29.48
C GLY A 798 -41.78 56.90 30.74
N SER A 799 -41.82 58.03 31.44
CA SER A 799 -41.05 58.35 32.63
C SER A 799 -39.52 58.49 32.46
N ARG A 800 -39.03 58.48 31.22
CA ARG A 800 -37.64 58.84 30.91
C ARG A 800 -37.45 60.36 31.01
N CYS A 801 -36.25 60.77 31.40
CA CYS A 801 -35.81 62.17 31.42
C CYS A 801 -34.65 62.37 30.43
N MET A 802 -34.28 63.64 30.21
CA MET A 802 -33.30 64.04 29.20
C MET A 802 -32.33 65.06 29.77
N THR A 803 -31.14 65.14 29.17
CA THR A 803 -30.17 66.20 29.45
C THR A 803 -30.69 67.55 28.93
N PHE A 804 -30.08 68.64 29.37
CA PHE A 804 -30.51 69.99 28.97
C PHE A 804 -30.36 70.24 27.46
N ASP A 805 -29.25 69.82 26.85
CA ASP A 805 -29.08 69.88 25.39
C ASP A 805 -30.15 69.05 24.65
N ALA A 806 -30.45 67.85 25.17
CA ALA A 806 -31.51 67.03 24.63
C ALA A 806 -32.89 67.66 24.80
N ALA A 807 -33.11 68.45 25.87
CA ALA A 807 -34.32 69.23 26.09
C ALA A 807 -34.49 70.35 25.06
N LEU A 808 -33.43 71.10 24.76
CA LEU A 808 -33.45 72.12 23.71
C LEU A 808 -33.76 71.50 22.33
N ARG A 809 -33.14 70.35 22.03
CA ARG A 809 -33.40 69.60 20.77
C ARG A 809 -34.78 68.96 20.73
N TYR A 810 -35.30 68.50 21.87
CA TYR A 810 -36.65 67.95 21.97
C TYR A 810 -37.66 69.03 21.62
N VAL A 811 -37.53 70.20 22.25
CA VAL A 811 -38.47 71.30 22.09
C VAL A 811 -38.44 71.89 20.69
N SER A 812 -37.25 72.06 20.09
CA SER A 812 -37.13 72.58 18.71
C SER A 812 -37.70 71.64 17.64
N ARG A 813 -37.96 70.37 17.99
CA ARG A 813 -38.58 69.37 17.10
C ARG A 813 -40.05 69.12 17.41
N LEU A 814 -40.61 69.74 18.46
CA LEU A 814 -42.02 69.61 18.79
C LEU A 814 -42.88 70.24 17.68
N SER A 815 -43.93 69.52 17.30
CA SER A 815 -44.94 69.98 16.34
C SER A 815 -46.36 69.83 16.89
N THR A 816 -46.52 69.75 18.21
CA THR A 816 -47.81 69.59 18.89
C THR A 816 -48.75 70.73 18.52
N GLY A 817 -50.02 70.44 18.25
CA GLY A 817 -50.98 71.44 17.76
C GLY A 817 -50.64 72.07 16.40
N ASN A 818 -49.76 71.45 15.60
CA ASN A 818 -49.16 72.04 14.39
C ASN A 818 -48.29 73.30 14.64
N TYR A 819 -47.92 73.59 15.88
CA TYR A 819 -47.03 74.69 16.24
C TYR A 819 -45.57 74.23 16.30
N ARG A 820 -44.62 75.07 15.88
CA ARG A 820 -43.17 74.76 15.87
C ARG A 820 -42.32 75.73 16.72
N ASP A 821 -42.96 76.73 17.30
CA ASP A 821 -42.39 77.79 18.15
C ASP A 821 -42.41 77.43 19.64
N TRP A 822 -42.46 76.13 19.95
CA TRP A 822 -42.34 75.64 21.32
C TRP A 822 -40.98 76.03 21.92
N ARG A 823 -40.97 76.40 23.20
CA ARG A 823 -39.76 76.73 23.94
C ARG A 823 -39.77 76.14 25.36
N LEU A 824 -38.59 76.13 25.99
CA LEU A 824 -38.50 75.89 27.42
C LEU A 824 -39.17 77.05 28.17
N PRO A 825 -39.91 76.76 29.25
CA PRO A 825 -40.54 77.79 30.07
C PRO A 825 -39.54 78.42 31.04
N SER A 826 -39.82 79.62 31.49
CA SER A 826 -39.12 80.21 32.63
C SER A 826 -39.57 79.53 33.94
N PRO A 827 -38.75 79.60 35.02
CA PRO A 827 -39.18 79.17 36.35
C PRO A 827 -40.48 79.82 36.80
N GLY A 828 -40.69 81.11 36.46
CA GLY A 828 -41.91 81.85 36.80
C GLY A 828 -43.15 81.33 36.07
N GLU A 829 -43.02 80.98 34.79
CA GLU A 829 -44.11 80.40 33.99
C GLU A 829 -44.54 79.03 34.53
N LEU A 830 -43.57 78.16 34.88
CA LEU A 830 -43.87 76.87 35.50
C LEU A 830 -44.47 77.01 36.90
N ALA A 831 -44.02 77.99 37.68
CA ALA A 831 -44.62 78.30 38.98
C ALA A 831 -46.08 78.75 38.80
N GLY A 832 -46.37 79.63 37.84
CA GLY A 832 -47.74 80.03 37.50
C GLY A 832 -48.63 78.84 37.12
N LEU A 833 -48.10 77.91 36.32
CA LEU A 833 -48.83 76.72 35.87
C LEU A 833 -49.13 75.73 37.01
N TYR A 834 -48.14 75.39 37.85
CA TYR A 834 -48.25 74.31 38.83
C TYR A 834 -48.60 74.78 40.26
N LYS A 835 -48.45 76.08 40.59
CA LYS A 835 -48.66 76.62 41.95
C LYS A 835 -49.83 77.58 42.08
N SER A 836 -50.46 77.99 40.99
CA SER A 836 -51.69 78.81 41.03
C SER A 836 -52.93 77.91 40.96
N ARG A 837 -53.95 78.17 41.80
CA ARG A 837 -55.21 77.41 41.77
C ARG A 837 -56.11 77.91 40.62
N PRO A 838 -56.83 77.01 39.93
CA PRO A 838 -56.70 75.55 39.96
C PRO A 838 -55.38 75.09 39.34
N TYR A 839 -54.75 74.08 39.94
CA TYR A 839 -53.40 73.63 39.57
C TYR A 839 -53.41 72.76 38.31
N TYR A 840 -52.35 72.87 37.50
CA TYR A 840 -52.11 71.89 36.44
C TYR A 840 -51.79 70.50 37.05
N PRO A 841 -52.39 69.40 36.55
CA PRO A 841 -52.10 68.06 37.05
C PRO A 841 -50.63 67.66 36.86
N ALA A 842 -49.93 67.34 37.95
CA ALA A 842 -48.55 66.87 37.87
C ALA A 842 -48.46 65.50 37.16
N SER A 843 -47.48 65.33 36.28
CA SER A 843 -47.24 64.08 35.54
C SER A 843 -46.46 63.01 36.32
N GLY A 844 -45.88 63.38 37.47
CA GLY A 844 -44.91 62.56 38.20
C GLY A 844 -43.44 62.91 37.90
N ALA A 845 -43.19 63.88 37.00
CA ALA A 845 -41.83 64.40 36.78
C ALA A 845 -41.22 64.93 38.09
N LYS A 846 -39.96 64.55 38.35
CA LYS A 846 -39.23 65.00 39.55
C LYS A 846 -39.00 66.51 39.53
N TRP A 847 -38.58 67.02 38.38
CA TRP A 847 -38.35 68.44 38.12
C TRP A 847 -38.30 68.70 36.61
N TYR A 848 -38.47 69.96 36.22
CA TYR A 848 -38.45 70.42 34.84
C TYR A 848 -37.26 71.34 34.56
N TRP A 849 -36.71 71.22 33.35
CA TRP A 849 -35.78 72.18 32.79
C TRP A 849 -36.46 73.52 32.54
N THR A 850 -35.74 74.61 32.81
CA THR A 850 -36.20 75.98 32.55
C THR A 850 -35.27 76.69 31.59
N SER A 851 -35.69 77.84 31.06
CA SER A 851 -34.87 78.67 30.19
C SER A 851 -33.81 79.52 30.93
N GLU A 852 -33.76 79.48 32.27
CA GLU A 852 -32.88 80.35 33.07
C GLU A 852 -31.58 79.65 33.51
N PHE A 853 -30.48 80.39 33.49
CA PHE A 853 -29.16 79.95 33.96
C PHE A 853 -28.79 80.67 35.26
N SER A 854 -27.96 80.03 36.09
CA SER A 854 -27.40 80.68 37.27
C SER A 854 -26.17 81.52 36.90
N THR A 855 -26.19 82.82 37.20
CA THR A 855 -25.02 83.68 37.07
C THR A 855 -24.28 83.76 38.42
N SER A 856 -23.01 83.37 38.44
CA SER A 856 -22.08 83.68 39.53
C SER A 856 -21.19 84.83 39.05
N SER A 857 -20.91 85.82 39.91
CA SER A 857 -20.17 87.04 39.57
C SER A 857 -18.73 86.84 39.06
N TRP A 858 -18.25 85.61 38.91
CA TRP A 858 -16.92 85.31 38.36
C TRP A 858 -16.87 84.20 37.31
N ASN A 859 -18.01 83.69 36.84
CA ASN A 859 -18.13 82.83 35.64
C ASN A 859 -19.61 82.60 35.31
N ILE A 860 -19.98 82.63 34.02
CA ILE A 860 -21.30 82.12 33.57
C ILE A 860 -21.31 80.63 33.92
N SER A 861 -21.99 80.25 35.00
CA SER A 861 -21.96 78.86 35.44
C SER A 861 -22.80 78.03 34.46
N ASN A 862 -22.26 76.87 34.04
CA ASN A 862 -22.94 75.87 33.20
C ASN A 862 -24.20 75.26 33.83
N ASN A 863 -24.71 75.84 34.92
CA ASN A 863 -25.82 75.28 35.68
C ASN A 863 -27.13 75.98 35.33
N VAL A 864 -28.16 75.17 35.11
CA VAL A 864 -29.51 75.61 34.74
C VAL A 864 -30.39 75.61 35.98
N ILE A 865 -31.27 76.61 36.09
CA ILE A 865 -32.29 76.67 37.15
C ILE A 865 -33.37 75.63 36.83
N ILE A 866 -33.73 74.81 37.81
CA ILE A 866 -34.75 73.76 37.66
C ILE A 866 -36.00 74.06 38.48
N PHE A 867 -37.15 73.51 38.07
CA PHE A 867 -38.43 73.69 38.77
C PHE A 867 -38.97 72.38 39.32
N TYR A 868 -39.36 72.35 40.60
CA TYR A 868 -39.96 71.19 41.26
C TYR A 868 -41.49 71.36 41.39
N PRO A 869 -42.31 70.57 40.67
CA PRO A 869 -43.77 70.71 40.70
C PRO A 869 -44.37 70.32 42.07
N ASN A 870 -43.71 69.44 42.83
CA ASN A 870 -44.28 68.81 44.03
C ASN A 870 -43.76 69.37 45.38
N ILE A 871 -42.83 70.33 45.38
CA ILE A 871 -42.29 70.95 46.61
C ILE A 871 -43.13 72.18 46.99
N LYS A 872 -43.38 72.43 48.28
CA LYS A 872 -44.23 73.56 48.73
C LYS A 872 -43.63 74.95 48.48
N ASP A 873 -42.30 75.06 48.40
CA ASP A 873 -41.61 76.32 48.09
C ASP A 873 -41.83 76.75 46.64
N TYR A 874 -42.03 78.06 46.41
CA TYR A 874 -42.45 78.64 45.12
C TYR A 874 -41.50 78.28 43.97
N TYR A 875 -40.19 78.33 44.22
CA TYR A 875 -39.12 77.62 43.51
C TYR A 875 -37.82 77.83 44.31
N LYS A 876 -36.99 76.79 44.47
CA LYS A 876 -35.64 76.95 44.99
C LYS A 876 -34.72 77.22 43.81
N LYS A 877 -33.93 78.31 43.82
CA LYS A 877 -32.85 78.55 42.84
C LYS A 877 -31.77 77.49 43.05
N GLN A 878 -32.00 76.29 42.53
CA GLN A 878 -31.05 75.20 42.54
C GLN A 878 -30.49 75.10 41.13
N ALA A 879 -29.21 75.43 41.01
CA ALA A 879 -28.47 75.34 39.76
C ALA A 879 -27.99 73.88 39.61
N VAL A 880 -28.32 73.25 38.49
CA VAL A 880 -28.02 71.83 38.22
C VAL A 880 -27.23 71.71 36.90
N ASP A 881 -26.25 70.80 36.86
CA ASP A 881 -25.41 70.54 35.69
C ASP A 881 -26.26 70.09 34.48
N GLN A 882 -25.92 70.56 33.28
CA GLN A 882 -26.66 70.30 32.05
C GLN A 882 -26.76 68.82 31.64
N ASN A 883 -25.88 67.95 32.15
CA ASN A 883 -25.90 66.51 31.87
C ASN A 883 -26.85 65.74 32.80
N GLN A 884 -27.50 66.41 33.74
CA GLN A 884 -28.47 65.79 34.65
C GLN A 884 -29.76 65.43 33.93
N CYS A 885 -30.59 64.60 34.56
CA CYS A 885 -31.78 64.05 33.92
C CYS A 885 -33.04 64.82 34.38
N GLY A 886 -33.59 65.64 33.48
CA GLY A 886 -34.78 66.47 33.73
C GLY A 886 -35.92 66.24 32.73
N ALA A 887 -37.13 66.69 33.07
CA ALA A 887 -38.29 66.70 32.18
C ALA A 887 -38.48 68.07 31.52
N VAL A 888 -39.38 68.15 30.53
CA VAL A 888 -39.71 69.37 29.81
C VAL A 888 -41.22 69.49 29.69
N HIS A 889 -41.77 70.62 30.12
CA HIS A 889 -43.13 71.02 29.80
C HIS A 889 -43.06 72.23 28.88
N ALA A 890 -43.26 72.01 27.58
CA ALA A 890 -43.05 73.05 26.58
C ALA A 890 -44.18 74.08 26.60
N VAL A 891 -43.81 75.34 26.38
CA VAL A 891 -44.71 76.49 26.36
C VAL A 891 -44.51 77.32 25.09
N ARG A 892 -45.53 78.05 24.68
CA ARG A 892 -45.49 79.07 23.63
C ARG A 892 -46.41 80.26 23.98
N PRO A 893 -46.15 81.46 23.41
CA PRO A 893 -47.03 82.62 23.56
C PRO A 893 -48.43 82.43 22.95
#